data_AF-A0A0F9G0G5-F1
#
_entry.id   AF-A0A0F9G0G5-F1
#
_cell.length_a   1.000
_cell.length_b   1.000
_cell.length_c   1.000
_cell.angle_alpha   90.00
_cell.angle_beta   90.00
_cell.angle_gamma   90.00
#
_symmetry.space_group_name_H-M   'P 1'
#
loop_
_entity.id
_entity.type
_entity.pdbx_description
1 polymer ?
#
loop_
_entity_poly.entity_id
_entity_poly.type
_entity_poly.pdbx_seq_one_letter_code
_entity_poly.pdbx_strand_id
1 'polypeptide(L)'
;LRANLYKSTELNMNEKSKLIKIIQKRDISEEDREVIKSLLGRLSKNELITLLKNGFLNSEDFKYMDEDPPLMTGEIIDISKRRASDTPFTINIKELQGFLKYYIENYNNIYSKRFKNLDFNRNKIVTHQVYIELARKIIQNGQIPCIVYEICDNKKGWIRIGWSSHSPDERMKWYLIKSFSPNLPPNMANIYYEMAKSGSKRQAQARFDMRVRYVFPTKGEALIMEEFLTIFRNRANNPNGYDLTINNEYNKIVGDLFKRGIGGSFPLGSLNSKWRDVPPIPLADAVLHGSEMNELETLFVVSSRTIRRRFRAYGYGVKGTYDLKDARAFLLKSIIIKGFKMGLDQEEFFKYCENEGIEIFNQFNFIKNKSNDRGAFFRRMIDQIWGTSKHKEARYSVIADFIISVINRIDINPSEAETELSKIITFKYEGEMSVICRSEFGMDFRRKRDEIFKLKVESLALKYNLEPNIQLKIAIGLGLCREDDPISIKDKKSHWVAQYTVRNYGIRPTQLPYHLDSKIPKYKSLKQQIIEFMVNNPIARPLEVLKHFEGKNIQTIGGVVKNWKKNNKGLILGFSITLVAKYIKYKNLGRQVEILATKLFHDYISIESPALNMEWKGIIAGCIYLACRMSKVRIS
;
A
#
# COMPACT_ATOMS: atom_id res chain seq x y z
N LEU A 1 -20.24 -8.55 5.38
CA LEU A 1 -19.35 -7.77 6.28
C LEU A 1 -17.87 -8.22 6.24
N ARG A 2 -17.54 -9.50 6.51
CA ARG A 2 -16.14 -10.03 6.54
C ARG A 2 -15.33 -9.73 5.27
N ALA A 3 -15.92 -9.94 4.09
CA ALA A 3 -15.28 -9.62 2.81
C ALA A 3 -15.04 -8.10 2.60
N ASN A 4 -15.86 -7.25 3.20
CA ASN A 4 -15.70 -5.80 3.13
C ASN A 4 -14.64 -5.31 4.13
N LEU A 5 -14.56 -5.93 5.32
CA LEU A 5 -13.50 -5.68 6.30
C LEU A 5 -12.11 -5.95 5.73
N TYR A 6 -11.91 -7.02 4.96
CA TYR A 6 -10.60 -7.27 4.35
C TYR A 6 -10.21 -6.24 3.28
N LYS A 7 -11.20 -5.64 2.61
CA LYS A 7 -11.00 -4.59 1.61
C LYS A 7 -10.75 -3.21 2.20
N SER A 8 -11.03 -3.01 3.49
CA SER A 8 -10.79 -1.73 4.14
C SER A 8 -9.31 -1.39 4.10
N THR A 9 -8.97 -0.17 3.70
CA THR A 9 -7.59 0.34 3.68
C THR A 9 -7.24 1.09 4.97
N GLU A 10 -8.27 1.52 5.71
CA GLU A 10 -8.12 2.33 6.93
C GLU A 10 -7.98 1.51 8.23
N LEU A 11 -8.33 0.21 8.18
CA LEU A 11 -8.05 -0.74 9.26
C LEU A 11 -6.79 -1.56 8.96
N ASN A 12 -5.93 -1.74 9.94
CA ASN A 12 -4.83 -2.70 9.82
C ASN A 12 -5.33 -4.15 10.02
N MET A 13 -4.51 -5.14 9.68
CA MET A 13 -4.93 -6.56 9.75
C MET A 13 -5.26 -7.06 11.16
N ASN A 14 -4.64 -6.48 12.20
CA ASN A 14 -4.97 -6.80 13.58
C ASN A 14 -6.35 -6.25 13.97
N GLU A 15 -6.64 -5.00 13.61
CA GLU A 15 -7.93 -4.37 13.84
C GLU A 15 -9.06 -5.08 13.07
N LYS A 16 -8.81 -5.46 11.80
CA LYS A 16 -9.72 -6.28 10.99
C LYS A 16 -9.99 -7.64 11.65
N SER A 17 -8.94 -8.33 12.08
CA SER A 17 -9.08 -9.65 12.72
C SER A 17 -9.81 -9.56 14.05
N LYS A 18 -9.59 -8.49 14.83
CA LYS A 18 -10.29 -8.24 16.09
C LYS A 18 -11.79 -8.01 15.86
N LEU A 19 -12.16 -7.16 14.89
CA LEU A 19 -13.55 -6.95 14.49
C LEU A 19 -14.21 -8.26 14.03
N ILE A 20 -13.54 -9.05 13.18
CA ILE A 20 -14.08 -10.33 12.70
C ILE A 20 -14.33 -11.30 13.86
N LYS A 21 -13.37 -11.42 14.79
CA LYS A 21 -13.52 -12.29 15.96
C LYS A 21 -14.70 -11.88 16.84
N ILE A 22 -14.90 -10.58 17.04
CA ILE A 22 -16.03 -10.06 17.84
C ILE A 22 -17.36 -10.35 17.13
N ILE A 23 -17.45 -10.07 15.82
CA ILE A 23 -18.68 -10.27 15.03
C ILE A 23 -19.05 -11.75 14.88
N GLN A 24 -18.10 -12.67 15.05
CA GLN A 24 -18.33 -14.11 15.03
C GLN A 24 -18.82 -14.69 16.36
N LYS A 25 -18.82 -13.90 17.46
CA LYS A 25 -19.38 -14.35 18.74
C LYS A 25 -20.89 -14.48 18.63
N ARG A 26 -21.46 -15.48 19.34
CA ARG A 26 -22.90 -15.72 19.39
C ARG A 26 -23.64 -14.59 20.13
N ASP A 27 -23.01 -14.06 21.18
CA ASP A 27 -23.42 -12.88 21.93
C ASP A 27 -22.27 -11.86 21.97
N ILE A 28 -22.60 -10.57 21.82
CA ILE A 28 -21.63 -9.47 21.82
C ILE A 28 -21.72 -8.75 23.18
N SER A 29 -20.63 -8.78 23.97
CA SER A 29 -20.57 -8.11 25.28
C SER A 29 -20.52 -6.58 25.15
N GLU A 30 -20.69 -5.86 26.26
CA GLU A 30 -20.60 -4.41 26.24
C GLU A 30 -19.16 -3.91 25.98
N GLU A 31 -18.13 -4.64 26.46
CA GLU A 31 -16.75 -4.33 26.06
C GLU A 31 -16.51 -4.56 24.56
N ASP A 32 -17.10 -5.61 23.99
CA ASP A 32 -17.03 -5.88 22.55
C ASP A 32 -17.67 -4.75 21.74
N ARG A 33 -18.80 -4.20 22.20
CA ARG A 33 -19.47 -3.05 21.58
C ARG A 33 -18.62 -1.79 21.60
N GLU A 34 -17.95 -1.52 22.72
CA GLU A 34 -17.03 -0.37 22.83
C GLU A 34 -15.81 -0.53 21.92
N VAL A 35 -15.28 -1.75 21.76
CA VAL A 35 -14.22 -2.04 20.79
C VAL A 35 -14.71 -1.85 19.35
N ILE A 36 -15.92 -2.29 19.02
CA ILE A 36 -16.51 -2.07 17.69
C ILE A 36 -16.68 -0.56 17.42
N LYS A 37 -17.26 0.19 18.37
CA LYS A 37 -17.45 1.65 18.22
C LYS A 37 -16.12 2.37 18.04
N SER A 38 -15.11 2.02 18.82
CA SER A 38 -13.77 2.63 18.71
C SER A 38 -13.13 2.36 17.34
N LEU A 39 -13.19 1.12 16.85
CA LEU A 39 -12.57 0.75 15.58
C LEU A 39 -13.33 1.28 14.36
N LEU A 40 -14.67 1.25 14.39
CA LEU A 40 -15.49 1.79 13.30
C LEU A 40 -15.54 3.32 13.33
N GLY A 41 -15.55 3.94 14.51
CA GLY A 41 -15.60 5.40 14.68
C GLY A 41 -14.35 6.15 14.19
N ARG A 42 -13.23 5.42 14.00
CA ARG A 42 -12.00 5.96 13.40
C ARG A 42 -12.03 5.97 11.87
N LEU A 43 -13.01 5.32 11.25
CA LEU A 43 -13.09 5.24 9.79
C LEU A 43 -13.72 6.49 9.19
N SER A 44 -13.27 6.84 8.00
CA SER A 44 -13.89 7.87 7.20
C SER A 44 -15.31 7.47 6.83
N LYS A 45 -16.18 8.47 6.64
CA LYS A 45 -17.57 8.27 6.22
C LYS A 45 -17.69 7.40 4.96
N ASN A 46 -16.77 7.55 4.00
CA ASN A 46 -16.76 6.78 2.76
C ASN A 46 -16.37 5.31 2.97
N GLU A 47 -15.40 5.05 3.84
CA GLU A 47 -14.96 3.71 4.19
C GLU A 47 -16.05 2.98 4.99
N LEU A 48 -16.70 3.68 5.92
CA LEU A 48 -17.82 3.18 6.70
C LEU A 48 -19.01 2.82 5.80
N ILE A 49 -19.35 3.69 4.85
CA ILE A 49 -20.39 3.43 3.84
C ILE A 49 -20.03 2.21 2.99
N THR A 50 -18.78 2.07 2.58
CA THR A 50 -18.30 0.93 1.78
C THR A 50 -18.35 -0.39 2.56
N LEU A 51 -18.04 -0.34 3.85
CA LEU A 51 -18.15 -1.46 4.77
C LEU A 51 -19.60 -1.94 4.93
N LEU A 52 -20.53 -1.00 5.08
CA LEU A 52 -21.93 -1.24 5.43
C LEU A 52 -22.86 -1.48 4.22
N LYS A 53 -22.50 -1.00 3.02
CA LYS A 53 -23.36 -0.95 1.81
C LYS A 53 -23.95 -2.28 1.30
N ASN A 54 -23.46 -3.43 1.74
CA ASN A 54 -23.92 -4.74 1.25
C ASN A 54 -24.61 -5.61 2.32
N GLY A 55 -24.82 -5.13 3.55
CA GLY A 55 -25.25 -5.98 4.68
C GLY A 55 -26.44 -5.51 5.50
N PHE A 56 -26.86 -4.25 5.34
CA PHE A 56 -28.01 -3.68 6.05
C PHE A 56 -28.92 -3.01 5.02
N LEU A 57 -29.60 -3.82 4.20
CA LEU A 57 -30.83 -3.37 3.55
C LEU A 57 -31.91 -3.30 4.64
N ASN A 58 -32.67 -2.21 4.62
CA ASN A 58 -33.65 -1.86 5.64
C ASN A 58 -34.62 -3.02 5.92
N SER A 59 -34.90 -3.26 7.19
CA SER A 59 -35.86 -4.27 7.67
C SER A 59 -37.31 -4.03 7.22
N GLU A 60 -37.59 -2.93 6.50
CA GLU A 60 -38.92 -2.62 5.99
C GLU A 60 -39.25 -3.37 4.68
N ASP A 61 -38.24 -3.87 3.95
CA ASP A 61 -38.45 -4.57 2.66
C ASP A 61 -38.86 -6.05 2.81
N PHE A 62 -38.90 -6.59 4.04
CA PHE A 62 -39.30 -7.99 4.31
C PHE A 62 -40.81 -8.21 4.45
N LYS A 63 -41.65 -7.16 4.35
CA LYS A 63 -43.11 -7.30 4.49
C LYS A 63 -43.87 -7.69 3.21
N TYR A 64 -43.20 -7.87 2.08
CA TYR A 64 -43.86 -8.10 0.78
C TYR A 64 -43.45 -9.39 0.05
N MET A 65 -42.90 -10.40 0.74
CA MET A 65 -42.42 -11.63 0.09
C MET A 65 -43.11 -12.93 0.54
N ASP A 66 -44.27 -12.86 1.23
CA ASP A 66 -45.07 -14.03 1.62
C ASP A 66 -46.27 -14.32 0.68
N GLU A 67 -46.16 -13.97 -0.59
CA GLU A 67 -47.06 -14.52 -1.61
C GLU A 67 -46.22 -15.17 -2.71
N ASP A 68 -46.16 -16.51 -2.67
CA ASP A 68 -45.68 -17.32 -3.79
C ASP A 68 -46.45 -16.90 -5.05
N PRO A 69 -45.78 -16.51 -6.15
CA PRO A 69 -46.47 -16.29 -7.41
C PRO A 69 -47.06 -17.63 -7.86
N PRO A 70 -48.32 -17.65 -8.35
CA PRO A 70 -48.97 -18.89 -8.72
C PRO A 70 -48.16 -19.58 -9.81
N LEU A 71 -47.86 -20.86 -9.56
CA LEU A 71 -47.31 -21.81 -10.52
C LEU A 71 -48.19 -21.80 -11.77
N MET A 72 -47.73 -21.08 -12.81
CA MET A 72 -48.25 -21.21 -14.16
C MET A 72 -47.86 -22.61 -14.67
N THR A 73 -48.79 -23.54 -14.49
CA THR A 73 -48.75 -24.88 -15.08
C THR A 73 -48.74 -24.78 -16.60
N GLY A 74 -47.63 -25.17 -17.21
CA GLY A 74 -47.62 -26.16 -18.28
C GLY A 74 -48.44 -25.97 -19.56
N GLU A 75 -48.85 -24.76 -19.96
CA GLU A 75 -49.41 -24.56 -21.32
C GLU A 75 -48.30 -24.30 -22.35
N ILE A 76 -48.17 -25.25 -23.27
CA ILE A 76 -47.35 -25.14 -24.48
C ILE A 76 -47.87 -23.95 -25.28
N ILE A 77 -47.12 -22.84 -25.26
CA ILE A 77 -47.43 -21.65 -26.06
C ILE A 77 -47.30 -22.02 -27.53
N ASP A 78 -48.44 -22.00 -28.23
CA ASP A 78 -48.56 -22.13 -29.67
C ASP A 78 -47.78 -21.00 -30.38
N ILE A 79 -46.64 -21.37 -30.97
CA ILE A 79 -45.68 -20.49 -31.65
C ILE A 79 -46.32 -19.79 -32.88
N SER A 80 -47.47 -20.26 -33.35
CA SER A 80 -48.14 -19.72 -34.54
C SER A 80 -48.79 -18.34 -34.35
N LYS A 81 -48.98 -17.85 -33.12
CA LYS A 81 -49.65 -16.56 -32.83
C LYS A 81 -48.73 -15.37 -32.55
N ARG A 82 -47.41 -15.48 -32.73
CA ARG A 82 -46.52 -14.30 -32.63
C ARG A 82 -46.76 -13.36 -33.81
N ARG A 83 -47.21 -12.13 -33.50
CA ARG A 83 -47.39 -11.03 -34.47
C ARG A 83 -46.16 -10.91 -35.38
N ALA A 84 -46.39 -10.81 -36.68
CA ALA A 84 -45.39 -10.80 -37.75
C ALA A 84 -44.36 -9.63 -37.70
N SER A 85 -44.40 -8.76 -36.69
CA SER A 85 -43.47 -7.62 -36.53
C SER A 85 -42.32 -7.86 -35.55
N ASP A 86 -42.42 -8.84 -34.64
CA ASP A 86 -41.38 -9.10 -33.64
C ASP A 86 -40.56 -10.33 -34.00
N THR A 87 -39.52 -10.13 -34.81
CA THR A 87 -38.54 -11.21 -34.99
C THR A 87 -37.94 -11.55 -33.61
N PRO A 88 -37.78 -12.83 -33.22
CA PRO A 88 -37.28 -13.26 -31.91
C PRO A 88 -35.83 -12.82 -31.57
N PHE A 89 -35.25 -11.94 -32.39
CA PHE A 89 -33.85 -11.57 -32.42
C PHE A 89 -33.61 -10.06 -32.22
N THR A 90 -34.62 -9.27 -31.89
CA THR A 90 -34.43 -7.84 -31.59
C THR A 90 -33.69 -7.66 -30.26
N ILE A 91 -32.63 -6.85 -30.24
CA ILE A 91 -31.89 -6.53 -29.00
C ILE A 91 -32.60 -5.38 -28.28
N ASN A 92 -33.21 -5.69 -27.13
CA ASN A 92 -33.80 -4.70 -26.25
C ASN A 92 -32.71 -3.98 -25.44
N ILE A 93 -32.61 -2.65 -25.59
CA ILE A 93 -31.61 -1.85 -24.87
C ILE A 93 -31.82 -1.91 -23.36
N LYS A 94 -33.07 -1.95 -22.90
CA LYS A 94 -33.37 -2.04 -21.46
C LYS A 94 -32.83 -3.34 -20.86
N GLU A 95 -32.91 -4.44 -21.62
CA GLU A 95 -32.33 -5.73 -21.20
C GLU A 95 -30.80 -5.70 -21.19
N LEU A 96 -30.15 -5.06 -22.17
CA LEU A 96 -28.69 -4.88 -22.16
C LEU A 96 -28.25 -4.03 -20.97
N GLN A 97 -28.96 -2.94 -20.68
CA GLN A 97 -28.68 -2.07 -19.54
C GLN A 97 -28.87 -2.79 -18.21
N GLY A 98 -29.98 -3.52 -18.06
CA GLY A 98 -30.25 -4.35 -16.88
C GLY A 98 -29.17 -5.42 -16.69
N PHE A 99 -28.78 -6.10 -17.77
CA PHE A 99 -27.71 -7.09 -17.72
C PHE A 99 -26.36 -6.45 -17.40
N LEU A 100 -26.00 -5.31 -17.99
CA LEU A 100 -24.75 -4.60 -17.69
C LEU A 100 -24.68 -4.20 -16.22
N LYS A 101 -25.77 -3.64 -15.68
CA LYS A 101 -25.88 -3.26 -14.27
C LYS A 101 -25.64 -4.47 -13.37
N TYR A 102 -26.42 -5.54 -13.58
CA TYR A 102 -26.26 -6.81 -12.87
C TYR A 102 -24.83 -7.35 -12.96
N TYR A 103 -24.24 -7.33 -14.15
CA TYR A 103 -22.91 -7.87 -14.41
C TYR A 103 -21.81 -7.06 -13.70
N ILE A 104 -21.88 -5.72 -13.70
CA ILE A 104 -20.93 -4.87 -12.98
C ILE A 104 -21.06 -5.04 -11.46
N GLU A 105 -22.29 -5.09 -10.95
CA GLU A 105 -22.57 -5.23 -9.52
C GLU A 105 -22.01 -6.54 -8.95
N ASN A 106 -22.14 -7.64 -9.69
CA ASN A 106 -21.72 -8.97 -9.22
C ASN A 106 -20.24 -9.29 -9.53
N TYR A 107 -19.63 -8.65 -10.54
CA TYR A 107 -18.29 -9.03 -11.05
C TYR A 107 -17.30 -7.87 -11.14
N ASN A 108 -17.35 -6.88 -10.24
CA ASN A 108 -16.54 -5.64 -10.20
C ASN A 108 -14.99 -5.84 -10.10
N ASN A 109 -14.42 -6.56 -11.06
CA ASN A 109 -13.01 -6.85 -11.27
C ASN A 109 -12.45 -6.06 -12.47
N ILE A 110 -11.14 -6.17 -12.72
CA ILE A 110 -10.44 -5.47 -13.81
C ILE A 110 -11.12 -5.70 -15.18
N TYR A 111 -11.70 -6.89 -15.40
CA TYR A 111 -12.36 -7.24 -16.66
C TYR A 111 -13.73 -6.60 -16.81
N SER A 112 -14.58 -6.57 -15.76
CA SER A 112 -15.88 -5.88 -15.81
C SER A 112 -15.76 -4.36 -15.94
N LYS A 113 -14.66 -3.77 -15.45
CA LYS A 113 -14.43 -2.32 -15.47
C LYS A 113 -14.43 -1.74 -16.88
N ARG A 114 -14.04 -2.52 -17.90
CA ARG A 114 -14.04 -2.06 -19.31
C ARG A 114 -15.43 -1.92 -19.91
N PHE A 115 -16.47 -2.50 -19.29
CA PHE A 115 -17.85 -2.39 -19.74
C PHE A 115 -18.62 -1.22 -19.09
N LYS A 116 -18.06 -0.58 -18.05
CA LYS A 116 -18.74 0.46 -17.25
C LYS A 116 -19.23 1.65 -18.06
N ASN A 117 -18.54 1.94 -19.16
CA ASN A 117 -18.81 3.09 -20.01
C ASN A 117 -19.45 2.70 -21.34
N LEU A 118 -20.03 1.50 -21.44
CA LEU A 118 -20.76 1.08 -22.64
C LEU A 118 -22.05 1.89 -22.80
N ASP A 119 -22.13 2.64 -23.89
CA ASP A 119 -23.35 3.29 -24.34
C ASP A 119 -23.99 2.45 -25.46
N PHE A 120 -25.14 1.84 -25.15
CA PHE A 120 -25.88 0.97 -26.07
C PHE A 120 -26.72 1.73 -27.11
N ASN A 121 -26.89 3.05 -26.95
CA ASN A 121 -27.59 3.88 -27.93
C ASN A 121 -26.62 4.39 -28.99
N ARG A 122 -25.38 4.69 -28.57
CA ARG A 122 -24.35 5.20 -29.47
C ARG A 122 -24.00 4.17 -30.54
N ASN A 123 -24.08 4.62 -31.80
CA ASN A 123 -23.75 3.86 -33.00
C ASN A 123 -24.52 2.53 -33.19
N LYS A 124 -25.71 2.42 -32.58
CA LYS A 124 -26.60 1.27 -32.79
C LYS A 124 -27.19 1.30 -34.20
N ILE A 125 -27.18 0.15 -34.87
CA ILE A 125 -27.77 -0.03 -36.19
C ILE A 125 -29.18 -0.60 -36.03
N VAL A 126 -30.16 0.19 -36.44
CA VAL A 126 -31.59 -0.20 -36.48
C VAL A 126 -32.06 -0.52 -37.89
N THR A 127 -31.45 0.10 -38.91
CA THR A 127 -31.75 -0.10 -40.33
C THR A 127 -30.46 -0.12 -41.16
N HIS A 128 -30.54 -0.67 -42.37
CA HIS A 128 -29.41 -0.68 -43.31
C HIS A 128 -28.95 0.74 -43.67
N GLN A 129 -29.89 1.69 -43.79
CA GLN A 129 -29.60 3.09 -44.08
C GLN A 129 -28.75 3.74 -42.97
N VAL A 130 -29.09 3.50 -41.70
CA VAL A 130 -28.30 4.00 -40.55
C VAL A 130 -26.89 3.43 -40.54
N TYR A 131 -26.71 2.17 -40.96
CA TYR A 131 -25.38 1.58 -41.14
C TYR A 131 -24.57 2.33 -42.21
N ILE A 132 -25.15 2.57 -43.38
CA ILE A 132 -24.49 3.28 -44.48
C ILE A 132 -24.06 4.68 -44.03
N GLU A 133 -24.94 5.42 -43.36
CA GLU A 133 -24.68 6.79 -42.90
C GLU A 133 -23.55 6.85 -41.87
N LEU A 134 -23.59 5.97 -40.85
CA LEU A 134 -22.55 5.91 -39.83
C LEU A 134 -21.21 5.45 -40.40
N ALA A 135 -21.21 4.44 -41.27
CA ALA A 135 -20.00 3.97 -41.93
C ALA A 135 -19.37 5.07 -42.81
N ARG A 136 -20.18 5.79 -43.60
CA ARG A 136 -19.72 6.93 -44.42
C ARG A 136 -19.11 8.03 -43.56
N LYS A 137 -19.75 8.39 -42.44
CA LYS A 137 -19.24 9.42 -41.52
C LYS A 137 -17.89 9.03 -40.93
N ILE A 138 -17.70 7.76 -40.57
CA ILE A 138 -16.42 7.26 -40.05
C ILE A 138 -15.33 7.30 -41.13
N ILE A 139 -15.67 6.92 -42.36
CA ILE A 139 -14.76 6.97 -43.52
C ILE A 139 -14.37 8.42 -43.85
N GLN A 140 -15.31 9.36 -43.81
CA GLN A 140 -15.05 10.80 -44.01
C GLN A 140 -14.07 11.37 -42.99
N ASN A 141 -14.03 10.78 -41.79
CA ASN A 141 -13.06 11.12 -40.75
C ASN A 141 -11.71 10.38 -40.89
N GLY A 142 -11.47 9.70 -42.02
CA GLY A 142 -10.22 8.98 -42.29
C GLY A 142 -10.06 7.67 -41.49
N GLN A 143 -11.16 7.10 -40.97
CA GLN A 143 -11.14 5.91 -40.13
C GLN A 143 -11.79 4.70 -40.84
N ILE A 144 -11.41 3.49 -40.44
CA ILE A 144 -12.00 2.24 -40.95
C ILE A 144 -13.18 1.84 -40.04
N PRO A 145 -14.41 1.76 -40.57
CA PRO A 145 -15.58 1.38 -39.77
C PRO A 145 -15.44 -0.06 -39.27
N CYS A 146 -15.55 -0.24 -37.96
CA CYS A 146 -15.50 -1.54 -37.30
C CYS A 146 -16.93 -1.99 -36.97
N ILE A 147 -17.45 -3.00 -37.66
CA ILE A 147 -18.78 -3.55 -37.43
C ILE A 147 -18.77 -4.56 -36.28
N VAL A 148 -19.84 -4.57 -35.49
CA VAL A 148 -20.21 -5.66 -34.59
C VAL A 148 -21.51 -6.25 -35.11
N TYR A 149 -21.51 -7.56 -35.40
CA TYR A 149 -22.59 -8.27 -36.07
C TYR A 149 -23.05 -9.50 -35.31
N GLU A 150 -24.22 -9.97 -35.68
CA GLU A 150 -24.78 -11.27 -35.28
C GLU A 150 -24.99 -12.11 -36.55
N ILE A 151 -24.61 -13.39 -36.54
CA ILE A 151 -25.02 -14.37 -37.55
C ILE A 151 -26.07 -15.28 -36.91
N CYS A 152 -27.29 -15.20 -37.41
CA CYS A 152 -28.43 -15.99 -36.96
C CYS A 152 -28.60 -17.22 -37.83
N ASP A 153 -28.64 -18.41 -37.23
CA ASP A 153 -29.08 -19.63 -37.89
C ASP A 153 -30.61 -19.67 -37.90
N ASN A 154 -31.23 -19.39 -39.05
CA ASN A 154 -32.69 -19.35 -39.15
C ASN A 154 -33.36 -20.71 -38.90
N LYS A 155 -32.60 -21.81 -38.97
CA LYS A 155 -33.12 -23.17 -38.70
C LYS A 155 -33.09 -23.52 -37.22
N LYS A 156 -31.99 -23.19 -36.52
CA LYS A 156 -31.77 -23.58 -35.11
C LYS A 156 -32.00 -22.45 -34.11
N GLY A 157 -32.14 -21.22 -34.58
CA GLY A 157 -32.21 -20.02 -33.75
C GLY A 157 -30.87 -19.59 -33.13
N TRP A 158 -29.75 -20.25 -33.46
CA TRP A 158 -28.43 -19.98 -32.85
C TRP A 158 -27.78 -18.69 -33.36
N ILE A 159 -27.21 -17.89 -32.47
CA ILE A 159 -26.66 -16.57 -32.77
C ILE A 159 -25.14 -16.49 -32.51
N ARG A 160 -24.32 -16.23 -33.53
CA ARG A 160 -22.89 -15.94 -33.35
C ARG A 160 -22.67 -14.44 -33.40
N ILE A 161 -22.17 -13.86 -32.32
CA ILE A 161 -21.70 -12.47 -32.32
C ILE A 161 -20.31 -12.43 -32.94
N GLY A 162 -19.93 -11.38 -33.64
CA GLY A 162 -18.56 -11.16 -34.06
C GLY A 162 -18.30 -9.71 -34.37
N TRP A 163 -17.05 -9.36 -34.60
CA TRP A 163 -16.66 -8.05 -35.10
C TRP A 163 -15.80 -8.18 -36.36
N SER A 164 -15.76 -7.12 -37.16
CA SER A 164 -14.88 -7.03 -38.33
C SER A 164 -14.61 -5.58 -38.71
N SER A 165 -13.46 -5.32 -39.31
CA SER A 165 -13.17 -4.07 -40.05
C SER A 165 -13.61 -4.15 -41.52
N HIS A 166 -14.12 -5.30 -41.96
CA HIS A 166 -14.61 -5.54 -43.31
C HIS A 166 -16.11 -5.33 -43.39
N SER A 167 -16.61 -5.16 -44.62
CA SER A 167 -18.05 -5.06 -44.84
C SER A 167 -18.77 -6.35 -44.42
N PRO A 168 -20.08 -6.28 -44.10
CA PRO A 168 -20.86 -7.46 -43.74
C PRO A 168 -20.80 -8.55 -44.82
N ASP A 169 -20.87 -8.16 -46.10
CA ASP A 169 -20.84 -9.08 -47.24
C ASP A 169 -19.49 -9.79 -47.38
N GLU A 170 -18.39 -9.04 -47.25
CA GLU A 170 -17.04 -9.61 -47.25
C GLU A 170 -16.86 -10.59 -46.10
N ARG A 171 -17.36 -10.22 -44.91
CA ARG A 171 -17.24 -11.06 -43.72
C ARG A 171 -18.06 -12.34 -43.86
N MET A 172 -19.29 -12.26 -44.37
CA MET A 172 -20.12 -13.44 -44.64
C MET A 172 -19.46 -14.36 -45.68
N LYS A 173 -18.92 -13.77 -46.76
CA LYS A 173 -18.15 -14.52 -47.76
C LYS A 173 -17.00 -15.30 -47.15
N TRP A 174 -16.28 -14.73 -46.17
CA TRP A 174 -15.22 -15.44 -45.46
C TRP A 174 -15.73 -16.62 -44.64
N TYR A 175 -16.85 -16.46 -43.93
CA TYR A 175 -17.48 -17.57 -43.21
C TYR A 175 -17.86 -18.71 -44.15
N LEU A 176 -18.45 -18.40 -45.29
CA LEU A 176 -18.84 -19.39 -46.31
C LEU A 176 -17.62 -20.05 -46.97
N ILE A 177 -16.58 -19.30 -47.31
CA ILE A 177 -15.34 -19.88 -47.88
C ILE A 177 -14.70 -20.83 -46.86
N LYS A 178 -14.61 -20.41 -45.60
CA LYS A 178 -13.94 -21.19 -44.57
C LYS A 178 -14.72 -22.47 -44.23
N SER A 179 -16.04 -22.39 -44.11
CA SER A 179 -16.91 -23.53 -43.76
C SER A 179 -16.87 -24.66 -44.79
N PHE A 180 -16.66 -24.34 -46.05
CA PHE A 180 -16.60 -25.30 -47.16
C PHE A 180 -15.15 -25.55 -47.64
N SER A 181 -14.17 -25.35 -46.76
CA SER A 181 -12.78 -25.70 -47.02
C SER A 181 -12.58 -27.22 -46.83
N PRO A 182 -11.76 -27.90 -47.66
CA PRO A 182 -11.58 -29.35 -47.60
C PRO A 182 -11.04 -29.84 -46.24
N ASN A 183 -10.32 -29.00 -45.50
CA ASN A 183 -9.78 -29.33 -44.18
C ASN A 183 -10.26 -28.32 -43.13
N LEU A 184 -11.44 -28.56 -42.54
CA LEU A 184 -11.90 -27.78 -41.39
C LEU A 184 -11.20 -28.28 -40.11
N PRO A 185 -10.32 -27.50 -39.45
CA PRO A 185 -9.57 -27.98 -38.29
C PRO A 185 -10.50 -28.32 -37.11
N PRO A 186 -10.26 -29.41 -36.36
CA PRO A 186 -11.14 -29.95 -35.30
C PRO A 186 -11.46 -28.99 -34.14
N ASN A 187 -10.78 -27.85 -34.05
CA ASN A 187 -10.91 -26.86 -32.96
C ASN A 187 -11.51 -25.52 -33.43
N MET A 188 -12.22 -25.50 -34.57
CA MET A 188 -12.89 -24.30 -35.07
C MET A 188 -14.22 -24.05 -34.36
N ALA A 189 -14.71 -22.81 -34.41
CA ALA A 189 -16.02 -22.46 -33.86
C ALA A 189 -17.15 -23.26 -34.52
N ASN A 190 -18.13 -23.70 -33.72
CA ASN A 190 -19.24 -24.56 -34.15
C ASN A 190 -20.04 -24.03 -35.36
N ILE A 191 -20.12 -22.71 -35.53
CA ILE A 191 -20.82 -22.09 -36.65
C ILE A 191 -20.27 -22.55 -38.02
N TYR A 192 -18.96 -22.78 -38.15
CA TYR A 192 -18.37 -23.22 -39.41
C TYR A 192 -18.83 -24.64 -39.78
N TYR A 193 -18.90 -25.54 -38.79
CA TYR A 193 -19.44 -26.89 -38.99
C TYR A 193 -20.93 -26.86 -39.31
N GLU A 194 -21.71 -26.00 -38.67
CA GLU A 194 -23.14 -25.88 -38.92
C GLU A 194 -23.45 -25.30 -40.31
N MET A 195 -22.62 -24.37 -40.78
CA MET A 195 -22.66 -23.88 -42.16
C MET A 195 -22.32 -25.00 -43.16
N ALA A 196 -21.26 -25.77 -42.90
CA ALA A 196 -20.84 -26.89 -43.75
C ALA A 196 -21.93 -27.96 -43.90
N LYS A 197 -22.68 -28.26 -42.81
CA LYS A 197 -23.82 -29.19 -42.81
C LYS A 197 -24.97 -28.77 -43.72
N SER A 198 -24.97 -27.54 -44.25
CA SER A 198 -26.01 -27.07 -45.17
C SER A 198 -25.81 -27.59 -46.60
N GLY A 199 -24.78 -28.37 -46.90
CA GLY A 199 -24.57 -29.04 -48.19
C GLY A 199 -23.91 -28.18 -49.26
N SER A 200 -24.23 -26.88 -49.33
CA SER A 200 -23.60 -25.93 -50.26
C SER A 200 -23.50 -24.51 -49.69
N LYS A 201 -22.61 -23.69 -50.25
CA LYS A 201 -22.47 -22.26 -49.89
C LYS A 201 -23.78 -21.49 -50.07
N ARG A 202 -24.52 -21.77 -51.16
CA ARG A 202 -25.80 -21.12 -51.46
C ARG A 202 -26.87 -21.46 -50.41
N GLN A 203 -26.96 -22.73 -50.01
CA GLN A 203 -27.90 -23.17 -48.96
C GLN A 203 -27.51 -22.62 -47.58
N ALA A 204 -26.21 -22.57 -47.26
CA ALA A 204 -25.74 -21.91 -46.04
C ALA A 204 -26.09 -20.41 -46.04
N GLN A 205 -25.85 -19.70 -47.15
CA GLN A 205 -26.18 -18.29 -47.26
C GLN A 205 -27.69 -18.00 -47.10
N ALA A 206 -28.56 -18.89 -47.57
CA ALA A 206 -30.01 -18.77 -47.36
C ALA A 206 -30.44 -19.08 -45.91
N ARG A 207 -29.68 -19.92 -45.19
CA ARG A 207 -29.98 -20.32 -43.81
C ARG A 207 -29.43 -19.35 -42.77
N PHE A 208 -28.24 -18.79 -43.00
CA PHE A 208 -27.54 -17.96 -42.04
C PHE A 208 -27.66 -16.49 -42.42
N ASP A 209 -28.25 -15.68 -41.54
CA ASP A 209 -28.49 -14.26 -41.75
C ASP A 209 -27.52 -13.41 -40.91
N MET A 210 -26.74 -12.53 -41.54
CA MET A 210 -25.84 -11.62 -40.83
C MET A 210 -26.47 -10.24 -40.66
N ARG A 211 -26.53 -9.79 -39.40
CA ARG A 211 -27.09 -8.49 -39.02
C ARG A 211 -26.03 -7.66 -38.32
N VAL A 212 -25.74 -6.48 -38.86
CA VAL A 212 -24.91 -5.49 -38.15
C VAL A 212 -25.73 -4.89 -37.02
N ARG A 213 -25.16 -4.84 -35.82
CA ARG A 213 -25.79 -4.27 -34.62
C ARG A 213 -25.17 -2.95 -34.20
N TYR A 214 -23.86 -2.80 -34.38
CA TYR A 214 -23.13 -1.58 -34.05
C TYR A 214 -22.02 -1.31 -35.07
N VAL A 215 -21.64 -0.05 -35.22
CA VAL A 215 -20.49 0.37 -36.03
C VAL A 215 -19.63 1.33 -35.22
N PHE A 216 -18.35 1.04 -35.04
CA PHE A 216 -17.46 1.89 -34.25
C PHE A 216 -16.34 2.49 -35.09
N PRO A 217 -15.84 3.68 -34.73
CA PRO A 217 -14.66 4.28 -35.35
C PRO A 217 -13.37 3.56 -34.94
N THR A 218 -13.38 2.80 -33.84
CA THR A 218 -12.20 2.12 -33.32
C THR A 218 -12.41 0.61 -33.13
N LYS A 219 -11.34 -0.15 -33.40
CA LYS A 219 -11.28 -1.60 -33.10
C LYS A 219 -11.49 -1.90 -31.62
N GLY A 220 -11.02 -1.03 -30.73
CA GLY A 220 -11.14 -1.21 -29.29
C GLY A 220 -12.60 -1.20 -28.82
N GLU A 221 -13.39 -0.23 -29.25
CA GLU A 221 -14.82 -0.15 -28.92
C GLU A 221 -15.59 -1.35 -29.51
N ALA A 222 -15.29 -1.74 -30.75
CA ALA A 222 -15.91 -2.90 -31.40
C ALA A 222 -15.62 -4.21 -30.67
N LEU A 223 -14.37 -4.42 -30.21
CA LEU A 223 -13.99 -5.59 -29.41
C LEU A 223 -14.74 -5.63 -28.08
N ILE A 224 -14.77 -4.52 -27.34
CA ILE A 224 -15.45 -4.46 -26.04
C ILE A 224 -16.95 -4.76 -26.20
N MET A 225 -17.59 -4.23 -27.25
CA MET A 225 -18.99 -4.48 -27.54
C MET A 225 -19.25 -5.92 -28.01
N GLU A 226 -18.37 -6.50 -28.85
CA GLU A 226 -18.48 -7.92 -29.26
C GLU A 226 -18.37 -8.85 -28.05
N GLU A 227 -17.40 -8.62 -27.17
CA GLU A 227 -17.23 -9.42 -25.97
C GLU A 227 -18.47 -9.33 -25.06
N PHE A 228 -19.00 -8.12 -24.85
CA PHE A 228 -20.20 -7.91 -24.03
C PHE A 228 -21.43 -8.61 -24.62
N LEU A 229 -21.72 -8.39 -25.90
CA LEU A 229 -22.85 -9.03 -26.58
C LEU A 229 -22.69 -10.53 -26.67
N THR A 230 -21.46 -11.02 -26.81
CA THR A 230 -21.14 -12.45 -26.78
C THR A 230 -21.56 -13.04 -25.44
N ILE A 231 -21.16 -12.44 -24.31
CA ILE A 231 -21.56 -12.87 -22.97
C ILE A 231 -23.08 -12.82 -22.79
N PHE A 232 -23.73 -11.74 -23.25
CA PHE A 232 -25.18 -11.56 -23.14
C PHE A 232 -25.97 -12.60 -23.97
N ARG A 233 -25.61 -12.78 -25.25
CA ARG A 233 -26.34 -13.64 -26.20
C ARG A 233 -25.99 -15.11 -26.10
N ASN A 234 -24.74 -15.45 -25.77
CA ASN A 234 -24.28 -16.83 -25.83
C ASN A 234 -24.08 -17.47 -24.44
N ARG A 235 -24.89 -17.03 -23.46
CA ARG A 235 -24.95 -17.63 -22.12
C ARG A 235 -25.42 -19.10 -22.17
N ALA A 236 -24.98 -19.90 -21.20
CA ALA A 236 -25.33 -21.32 -21.08
C ALA A 236 -26.85 -21.61 -21.10
N ASN A 237 -27.67 -20.66 -20.61
CA ASN A 237 -29.14 -20.79 -20.56
C ASN A 237 -29.85 -20.06 -21.71
N ASN A 238 -29.17 -19.71 -22.80
CA ASN A 238 -29.84 -19.16 -23.98
C ASN A 238 -30.04 -20.25 -25.04
N PRO A 239 -31.27 -20.76 -25.25
CA PRO A 239 -31.55 -21.76 -26.28
C PRO A 239 -31.23 -21.26 -27.71
N ASN A 240 -31.13 -19.93 -27.88
CA ASN A 240 -30.89 -19.25 -29.15
C ASN A 240 -29.42 -18.82 -29.35
N GLY A 241 -28.47 -19.28 -28.52
CA GLY A 241 -27.04 -18.90 -28.63
C GLY A 241 -26.14 -20.04 -29.11
N TYR A 242 -24.94 -19.74 -29.62
CA TYR A 242 -23.87 -20.76 -29.71
C TYR A 242 -23.21 -20.90 -28.35
N ASP A 243 -23.36 -22.06 -27.72
CA ASP A 243 -22.88 -22.36 -26.38
C ASP A 243 -21.42 -21.89 -26.11
N LEU A 244 -21.25 -20.86 -25.28
CA LEU A 244 -19.92 -20.33 -24.89
C LEU A 244 -19.11 -21.28 -24.02
N THR A 245 -19.71 -22.33 -23.48
CA THR A 245 -18.99 -23.29 -22.64
C THR A 245 -17.90 -24.04 -23.41
N ILE A 246 -17.97 -23.99 -24.74
CA ILE A 246 -16.98 -24.55 -25.69
C ILE A 246 -15.82 -23.56 -25.94
N ASN A 247 -15.96 -22.29 -25.53
CA ASN A 247 -14.98 -21.23 -25.75
C ASN A 247 -14.21 -20.87 -24.47
N ASN A 248 -13.03 -21.47 -24.32
CA ASN A 248 -12.12 -21.30 -23.17
C ASN A 248 -11.71 -19.85 -22.86
N GLU A 249 -11.79 -18.93 -23.83
CA GLU A 249 -11.42 -17.53 -23.61
C GLU A 249 -12.50 -16.76 -22.84
N TYR A 250 -13.77 -17.11 -23.07
CA TYR A 250 -14.95 -16.53 -22.41
C TYR A 250 -15.39 -17.30 -21.14
N ASN A 251 -14.85 -18.51 -20.94
CA ASN A 251 -14.96 -19.28 -19.69
C ASN A 251 -14.40 -18.53 -18.44
N LYS A 252 -13.66 -17.43 -18.62
CA LYS A 252 -13.24 -16.54 -17.51
C LYS A 252 -14.41 -15.88 -16.75
N ILE A 253 -15.60 -15.83 -17.35
CA ILE A 253 -16.71 -14.96 -16.96
C ILE A 253 -18.03 -15.72 -16.83
N VAL A 254 -18.31 -16.63 -17.77
CA VAL A 254 -19.57 -17.37 -17.82
C VAL A 254 -19.67 -18.43 -16.71
N GLY A 255 -18.55 -18.99 -16.27
CA GLY A 255 -18.51 -20.00 -15.21
C GLY A 255 -18.89 -19.48 -13.82
N ASP A 256 -18.58 -18.22 -13.48
CA ASP A 256 -18.99 -17.62 -12.21
C ASP A 256 -20.42 -17.05 -12.25
N LEU A 257 -20.92 -16.65 -13.44
CA LEU A 257 -22.26 -16.08 -13.65
C LEU A 257 -23.44 -16.99 -13.23
N PHE A 258 -23.21 -18.30 -13.09
CA PHE A 258 -24.25 -19.29 -12.83
C PHE A 258 -23.99 -20.16 -11.60
N LYS A 259 -23.24 -19.66 -10.61
CA LYS A 259 -23.25 -20.25 -9.26
C LYS A 259 -24.63 -20.05 -8.63
N ARG A 260 -25.15 -21.15 -8.05
CA ARG A 260 -26.43 -21.33 -7.35
C ARG A 260 -26.99 -20.04 -6.72
N GLY A 261 -28.16 -19.58 -7.18
CA GLY A 261 -28.89 -18.49 -6.54
C GLY A 261 -29.84 -17.67 -7.41
N ILE A 262 -29.78 -17.77 -8.74
CA ILE A 262 -30.81 -17.19 -9.62
C ILE A 262 -31.88 -18.27 -9.80
N GLY A 263 -33.11 -18.02 -9.36
CA GLY A 263 -34.23 -18.97 -9.23
C GLY A 263 -34.66 -19.68 -10.53
N GLY A 264 -33.81 -20.60 -10.99
CA GLY A 264 -34.13 -21.62 -11.97
C GLY A 264 -33.34 -22.86 -11.57
N SER A 265 -34.02 -23.88 -11.07
CA SER A 265 -33.42 -25.21 -10.91
C SER A 265 -33.01 -25.72 -12.29
N PHE A 266 -31.73 -26.05 -12.45
CA PHE A 266 -31.33 -26.91 -13.56
C PHE A 266 -32.07 -28.25 -13.41
N PRO A 267 -32.67 -28.80 -14.48
CA PRO A 267 -33.04 -30.20 -14.48
C PRO A 267 -31.80 -31.02 -14.11
N LEU A 268 -31.90 -31.90 -13.11
CA LEU A 268 -30.82 -32.83 -12.79
C LEU A 268 -30.44 -33.57 -14.08
N GLY A 269 -29.19 -33.42 -14.51
CA GLY A 269 -28.66 -34.03 -15.75
C GLY A 269 -28.37 -33.07 -16.91
N SER A 270 -28.68 -31.77 -16.81
CA SER A 270 -28.44 -30.79 -17.90
C SER A 270 -27.09 -30.08 -17.85
N LEU A 271 -26.17 -30.48 -16.96
CA LEU A 271 -24.79 -30.01 -16.99
C LEU A 271 -24.02 -30.82 -18.04
N ASN A 272 -23.50 -30.13 -19.06
CA ASN A 272 -22.58 -30.74 -20.02
C ASN A 272 -21.42 -31.35 -19.23
N SER A 273 -21.17 -32.66 -19.35
CA SER A 273 -20.12 -33.40 -18.62
C SER A 273 -18.69 -32.90 -18.89
N LYS A 274 -18.54 -31.96 -19.84
CA LYS A 274 -17.29 -31.24 -20.17
C LYS A 274 -17.12 -29.92 -19.39
N TRP A 275 -18.07 -29.52 -18.55
CA TRP A 275 -17.93 -28.40 -17.60
C TRP A 275 -16.90 -28.73 -16.53
N ARG A 276 -15.73 -28.08 -16.59
CA ARG A 276 -14.65 -28.30 -15.63
C ARG A 276 -13.91 -26.99 -15.39
N ASP A 277 -14.45 -26.15 -14.52
CA ASP A 277 -13.74 -24.97 -14.04
C ASP A 277 -12.94 -25.31 -12.78
N VAL A 278 -11.88 -24.53 -12.54
CA VAL A 278 -11.00 -24.69 -11.37
C VAL A 278 -11.13 -23.43 -10.52
N PRO A 279 -11.98 -23.42 -9.48
CA PRO A 279 -12.22 -22.22 -8.70
C PRO A 279 -10.97 -21.83 -7.87
N PRO A 280 -10.71 -20.52 -7.65
CA PRO A 280 -9.46 -20.06 -7.05
C PRO A 280 -9.26 -20.49 -5.59
N ILE A 281 -10.34 -20.57 -4.80
CA ILE A 281 -10.29 -20.97 -3.38
C ILE A 281 -10.06 -22.49 -3.26
N PRO A 282 -10.92 -23.36 -3.82
CA PRO A 282 -10.65 -24.79 -3.91
C PRO A 282 -9.27 -25.16 -4.46
N LEU A 283 -8.78 -24.43 -5.48
CA LEU A 283 -7.43 -24.66 -6.00
C LEU A 283 -6.35 -24.29 -4.97
N ALA A 284 -6.50 -23.18 -4.25
CA ALA A 284 -5.57 -22.81 -3.19
C ALA A 284 -5.62 -23.81 -2.03
N ASP A 285 -6.81 -24.24 -1.62
CA ASP A 285 -7.02 -25.21 -0.54
C ASP A 285 -6.40 -26.56 -0.91
N ALA A 286 -6.64 -27.06 -2.13
CA ALA A 286 -6.01 -28.31 -2.60
C ALA A 286 -4.49 -28.20 -2.67
N VAL A 287 -3.96 -27.05 -3.10
CA VAL A 287 -2.51 -26.81 -3.08
C VAL A 287 -1.97 -26.76 -1.65
N LEU A 288 -2.68 -26.14 -0.71
CA LEU A 288 -2.31 -26.08 0.72
C LEU A 288 -2.56 -27.38 1.49
N HIS A 289 -3.36 -28.28 0.95
CA HIS A 289 -3.52 -29.65 1.43
C HIS A 289 -2.39 -30.57 0.94
N GLY A 290 -1.57 -30.09 0.00
CA GLY A 290 -0.40 -30.81 -0.51
C GLY A 290 -0.61 -31.52 -1.84
N SER A 291 -1.78 -31.37 -2.48
CA SER A 291 -2.11 -32.12 -3.68
C SER A 291 -1.06 -31.98 -4.80
N GLU A 292 -0.73 -33.10 -5.42
CA GLU A 292 0.15 -33.16 -6.60
C GLU A 292 -0.59 -32.77 -7.88
N MET A 293 0.16 -32.49 -8.95
CA MET A 293 -0.45 -31.98 -10.19
C MET A 293 -1.47 -32.95 -10.80
N ASN A 294 -1.20 -34.26 -10.77
CA ASN A 294 -2.11 -35.32 -11.22
C ASN A 294 -3.37 -35.41 -10.34
N GLU A 295 -3.26 -35.16 -9.04
CA GLU A 295 -4.39 -35.13 -8.12
C GLU A 295 -5.26 -33.90 -8.37
N LEU A 296 -4.65 -32.74 -8.61
CA LEU A 296 -5.38 -31.53 -9.02
C LEU A 296 -6.06 -31.74 -10.38
N GLU A 297 -5.40 -32.39 -11.33
CA GLU A 297 -6.00 -32.78 -12.62
C GLU A 297 -7.22 -33.66 -12.41
N THR A 298 -7.16 -34.61 -11.48
CA THR A 298 -8.26 -35.53 -11.17
C THR A 298 -9.39 -34.83 -10.42
N LEU A 299 -9.06 -34.04 -9.39
CA LEU A 299 -9.99 -33.34 -8.51
C LEU A 299 -10.88 -32.36 -9.28
N PHE A 300 -10.28 -31.57 -10.16
CA PHE A 300 -11.00 -30.62 -11.00
C PHE A 300 -11.33 -31.19 -12.38
N VAL A 301 -10.89 -32.42 -12.64
CA VAL A 301 -11.04 -33.16 -13.88
C VAL A 301 -10.47 -32.41 -15.12
N VAL A 302 -9.52 -31.49 -14.94
CA VAL A 302 -8.89 -30.69 -16.02
C VAL A 302 -7.46 -31.13 -16.32
N SER A 303 -6.87 -30.64 -17.41
CA SER A 303 -5.44 -30.83 -17.68
C SER A 303 -4.53 -29.92 -16.84
N SER A 304 -3.29 -30.35 -16.58
CA SER A 304 -2.24 -29.55 -15.91
C SER A 304 -1.97 -28.23 -16.61
N ARG A 305 -2.08 -28.19 -17.94
CA ARG A 305 -1.98 -26.94 -18.72
C ARG A 305 -3.06 -25.95 -18.29
N THR A 306 -4.26 -26.43 -17.99
CA THR A 306 -5.38 -25.61 -17.49
C THR A 306 -5.08 -25.13 -16.07
N ILE A 307 -4.60 -26.00 -15.19
CA ILE A 307 -4.21 -25.63 -13.82
C ILE A 307 -3.10 -24.58 -13.80
N ARG A 308 -2.03 -24.73 -14.60
CA ARG A 308 -0.95 -23.72 -14.70
C ARG A 308 -1.45 -22.38 -15.24
N ARG A 309 -2.36 -22.40 -16.22
CA ARG A 309 -3.03 -21.17 -16.70
C ARG A 309 -3.84 -20.50 -15.58
N ARG A 310 -4.43 -21.29 -14.68
CA ARG A 310 -5.18 -20.79 -13.53
C ARG A 310 -4.26 -20.23 -12.45
N PHE A 311 -3.12 -20.85 -12.16
CA PHE A 311 -2.06 -20.23 -11.33
C PHE A 311 -1.66 -18.85 -11.85
N ARG A 312 -1.42 -18.74 -13.16
CA ARG A 312 -1.16 -17.45 -13.81
C ARG A 312 -2.30 -16.45 -13.68
N ALA A 313 -3.53 -16.89 -13.88
CA ALA A 313 -4.70 -16.02 -13.84
C ALA A 313 -4.97 -15.49 -12.42
N TYR A 314 -4.73 -16.32 -11.39
CA TYR A 314 -4.97 -15.97 -9.99
C TYR A 314 -3.77 -15.34 -9.30
N GLY A 315 -2.61 -15.30 -9.96
CA GLY A 315 -1.38 -14.76 -9.39
C GLY A 315 -0.73 -15.69 -8.35
N TYR A 316 -1.06 -16.98 -8.38
CA TYR A 316 -0.43 -17.98 -7.51
C TYR A 316 0.95 -18.36 -8.08
N GLY A 317 1.93 -17.47 -7.99
CA GLY A 317 3.32 -17.75 -8.41
C GLY A 317 4.10 -16.58 -9.00
N VAL A 318 5.28 -16.87 -9.53
CA VAL A 318 6.20 -15.90 -10.16
C VAL A 318 5.90 -15.74 -11.65
N LYS A 319 6.04 -14.51 -12.15
CA LYS A 319 5.79 -14.18 -13.56
C LYS A 319 6.73 -14.96 -14.49
N GLY A 320 6.16 -15.91 -15.23
CA GLY A 320 6.85 -16.61 -16.33
C GLY A 320 6.93 -18.13 -16.14
N THR A 321 6.91 -18.63 -14.90
CA THR A 321 7.02 -20.05 -14.57
C THR A 321 5.67 -20.67 -14.18
N TYR A 322 4.90 -20.01 -13.30
CA TYR A 322 3.54 -20.40 -12.85
C TYR A 322 3.34 -21.92 -12.71
N ASP A 323 4.28 -22.58 -12.03
CA ASP A 323 4.21 -24.01 -11.75
C ASP A 323 3.61 -24.29 -10.35
N LEU A 324 3.45 -25.57 -10.01
CA LEU A 324 2.89 -25.98 -8.72
C LEU A 324 3.78 -25.56 -7.55
N LYS A 325 5.10 -25.56 -7.73
CA LYS A 325 6.05 -25.15 -6.70
C LYS A 325 5.87 -23.67 -6.40
N ASP A 326 5.79 -22.83 -7.42
CA ASP A 326 5.51 -21.40 -7.32
C ASP A 326 4.17 -21.11 -6.63
N ALA A 327 3.13 -21.85 -6.97
CA ALA A 327 1.81 -21.70 -6.36
C ALA A 327 1.85 -22.04 -4.85
N ARG A 328 2.45 -23.18 -4.49
CA ARG A 328 2.67 -23.58 -3.08
C ARG A 328 3.45 -22.50 -2.33
N ALA A 329 4.51 -22.01 -2.96
CA ALA A 329 5.37 -21.01 -2.41
C ALA A 329 4.65 -19.69 -2.09
N PHE A 330 3.92 -19.19 -3.08
CA PHE A 330 3.12 -17.98 -2.94
C PHE A 330 2.11 -18.10 -1.80
N LEU A 331 1.39 -19.22 -1.74
CA LEU A 331 0.35 -19.45 -0.73
C LEU A 331 0.95 -19.63 0.68
N LEU A 332 2.09 -20.33 0.80
CA LEU A 332 2.76 -20.58 2.09
C LEU A 332 3.51 -19.38 2.64
N LYS A 333 3.89 -18.39 1.80
CA LYS A 333 4.66 -17.21 2.22
C LYS A 333 4.10 -16.55 3.49
N SER A 334 2.81 -16.26 3.50
CA SER A 334 2.17 -15.54 4.62
C SER A 334 2.14 -16.34 5.92
N ILE A 335 1.92 -17.65 5.81
CA ILE A 335 1.86 -18.61 6.92
C ILE A 335 3.25 -18.74 7.55
N ILE A 336 4.27 -18.92 6.71
CA ILE A 336 5.68 -19.04 7.11
C ILE A 336 6.13 -17.77 7.87
N ILE A 337 5.85 -16.59 7.32
CA ILE A 337 6.19 -15.30 7.97
C ILE A 337 5.48 -15.15 9.32
N LYS A 338 4.20 -15.54 9.41
CA LYS A 338 3.42 -15.44 10.65
C LYS A 338 3.98 -16.36 11.72
N GLY A 339 4.23 -17.63 11.39
CA GLY A 339 4.84 -18.59 12.32
C GLY A 339 6.21 -18.14 12.81
N PHE A 340 7.03 -17.58 11.91
CA PHE A 340 8.30 -16.99 12.31
C PHE A 340 8.12 -15.81 13.27
N LYS A 341 7.24 -14.85 12.98
CA LYS A 341 7.01 -13.70 13.87
C LYS A 341 6.49 -14.12 15.25
N MET A 342 5.76 -15.23 15.31
CA MET A 342 5.20 -15.78 16.55
C MET A 342 6.23 -16.46 17.45
N GLY A 343 7.45 -16.69 16.98
CA GLY A 343 8.45 -17.35 17.82
C GLY A 343 8.54 -18.87 17.63
N LEU A 344 7.66 -19.45 16.81
CA LEU A 344 7.38 -20.88 16.83
C LEU A 344 8.60 -21.71 16.43
N ASP A 345 8.88 -22.76 17.19
CA ASP A 345 9.78 -23.82 16.75
C ASP A 345 9.12 -24.71 15.68
N GLN A 346 9.82 -25.75 15.22
CA GLN A 346 9.34 -26.60 14.14
C GLN A 346 8.05 -27.37 14.50
N GLU A 347 7.96 -27.93 15.71
CA GLU A 347 6.79 -28.71 16.13
C GLU A 347 5.59 -27.80 16.38
N GLU A 348 5.83 -26.67 17.03
CA GLU A 348 4.82 -25.64 17.26
C GLU A 348 4.30 -25.06 15.94
N PHE A 349 5.17 -24.86 14.95
CA PHE A 349 4.78 -24.37 13.63
C PHE A 349 3.90 -25.35 12.87
N PHE A 350 4.23 -26.64 12.90
CA PHE A 350 3.39 -27.66 12.25
C PHE A 350 2.03 -27.79 12.94
N LYS A 351 1.99 -27.80 14.27
CA LYS A 351 0.73 -27.76 15.02
C LYS A 351 -0.10 -26.51 14.71
N TYR A 352 0.56 -25.36 14.56
CA TYR A 352 -0.08 -24.12 14.11
C TYR A 352 -0.65 -24.25 12.68
N CYS A 353 0.07 -24.88 11.75
CA CYS A 353 -0.41 -25.13 10.40
C CYS A 353 -1.62 -26.07 10.39
N GLU A 354 -1.59 -27.17 11.15
CA GLU A 354 -2.71 -28.10 11.30
C GLU A 354 -3.97 -27.40 11.83
N ASN A 355 -3.81 -26.57 12.87
CA ASN A 355 -4.93 -25.80 13.44
C ASN A 355 -5.55 -24.79 12.44
N GLU A 356 -4.78 -24.34 11.45
CA GLU A 356 -5.22 -23.42 10.40
C GLU A 356 -5.65 -24.19 9.11
N GLY A 357 -5.70 -25.53 9.15
CA GLY A 357 -6.12 -26.38 8.03
C GLY A 357 -5.07 -26.53 6.90
N ILE A 358 -3.80 -26.33 7.21
CA ILE A 358 -2.68 -26.37 6.25
C ILE A 358 -1.97 -27.72 6.37
N GLU A 359 -2.35 -28.67 5.53
CA GLU A 359 -1.90 -30.07 5.62
C GLU A 359 -0.74 -30.42 4.67
N ILE A 360 -0.31 -29.47 3.83
CA ILE A 360 0.79 -29.68 2.88
C ILE A 360 2.04 -30.28 3.54
N PHE A 361 2.35 -29.87 4.78
CA PHE A 361 3.53 -30.36 5.50
C PHE A 361 3.41 -31.81 5.97
N ASN A 362 2.20 -32.36 6.03
CA ASN A 362 1.94 -33.76 6.37
C ASN A 362 2.09 -34.68 5.15
N GLN A 363 1.84 -34.15 3.94
CA GLN A 363 1.94 -34.92 2.70
C GLN A 363 3.34 -34.89 2.09
N PHE A 364 4.09 -33.80 2.23
CA PHE A 364 5.51 -33.79 1.92
C PHE A 364 6.25 -34.51 3.05
N ASN A 365 7.10 -35.49 2.71
CA ASN A 365 8.11 -36.03 3.63
C ASN A 365 9.14 -34.93 3.96
N PHE A 366 8.69 -33.93 4.70
CA PHE A 366 9.46 -32.78 5.09
C PHE A 366 10.55 -33.29 6.02
N ILE A 367 11.80 -33.24 5.56
CA ILE A 367 12.93 -33.78 6.33
C ILE A 367 13.05 -32.95 7.61
N LYS A 368 12.56 -33.52 8.72
CA LYS A 368 12.66 -32.91 10.04
C LYS A 368 14.12 -32.57 10.33
N ASN A 369 14.38 -31.38 10.88
CA ASN A 369 15.73 -31.11 11.36
C ASN A 369 16.06 -32.04 12.52
N LYS A 370 17.32 -32.52 12.55
CA LYS A 370 17.84 -33.27 13.70
C LYS A 370 18.07 -32.37 14.93
N SER A 371 18.17 -31.05 14.73
CA SER A 371 18.25 -30.04 15.78
C SER A 371 16.97 -29.21 15.78
N ASN A 372 16.47 -28.82 16.97
CA ASN A 372 15.39 -27.84 17.14
C ASN A 372 15.83 -26.40 16.76
N ASP A 373 16.75 -26.28 15.81
CA ASP A 373 17.19 -25.00 15.27
C ASP A 373 16.07 -24.45 14.38
N ARG A 374 15.27 -23.55 14.99
CA ARG A 374 14.20 -22.78 14.35
C ARG A 374 14.68 -22.12 13.06
N GLY A 375 15.93 -21.65 13.03
CA GLY A 375 16.50 -21.04 11.86
C GLY A 375 16.71 -22.03 10.72
N ALA A 376 17.30 -23.20 11.01
CA ALA A 376 17.48 -24.27 10.03
C ALA A 376 16.16 -24.81 9.45
N PHE A 377 15.05 -24.75 10.21
CA PHE A 377 13.74 -25.23 9.76
C PHE A 377 13.13 -24.32 8.68
N PHE A 378 13.00 -23.02 8.96
CA PHE A 378 12.47 -22.05 8.00
C PHE A 378 13.37 -21.94 6.76
N ARG A 379 14.68 -22.12 6.92
CA ARG A 379 15.65 -22.23 5.82
C ARG A 379 15.31 -23.35 4.84
N ARG A 380 15.12 -24.56 5.35
CA ARG A 380 14.79 -25.73 4.51
C ARG A 380 13.44 -25.57 3.83
N MET A 381 12.45 -24.97 4.48
CA MET A 381 11.20 -24.59 3.82
C MET A 381 11.48 -23.63 2.66
N ILE A 382 12.27 -22.59 2.88
CA ILE A 382 12.56 -21.64 1.81
C ILE A 382 13.32 -22.30 0.66
N ASP A 383 14.30 -23.15 0.94
CA ASP A 383 15.11 -23.81 -0.08
C ASP A 383 14.36 -24.96 -0.79
N GLN A 384 13.49 -25.71 -0.11
CA GLN A 384 12.68 -26.75 -0.75
C GLN A 384 11.57 -26.16 -1.63
N ILE A 385 11.03 -25.00 -1.24
CA ILE A 385 9.96 -24.32 -1.96
C ILE A 385 10.53 -23.44 -3.10
N TRP A 386 11.66 -22.75 -2.90
CA TRP A 386 12.21 -21.74 -3.83
C TRP A 386 13.66 -22.00 -4.29
N GLY A 387 14.27 -23.15 -4.00
CA GLY A 387 15.72 -23.37 -4.13
C GLY A 387 16.34 -23.32 -5.53
N THR A 388 15.57 -23.11 -6.61
CA THR A 388 16.12 -23.02 -7.97
C THR A 388 16.34 -21.56 -8.41
N SER A 389 17.33 -21.32 -9.28
CA SER A 389 17.72 -19.99 -9.77
C SER A 389 16.60 -19.20 -10.44
N LYS A 390 15.55 -19.89 -10.92
CA LYS A 390 14.37 -19.27 -11.56
C LYS A 390 13.44 -18.55 -10.58
N HIS A 391 13.57 -18.78 -9.27
CA HIS A 391 12.70 -18.20 -8.23
C HIS A 391 13.41 -17.18 -7.33
N LYS A 392 14.53 -16.62 -7.80
CA LYS A 392 15.37 -15.69 -7.04
C LYS A 392 14.59 -14.48 -6.50
N GLU A 393 13.71 -13.89 -7.30
CA GLU A 393 12.89 -12.73 -6.92
C GLU A 393 11.90 -13.06 -5.79
N ALA A 394 11.19 -14.20 -5.88
CA ALA A 394 10.27 -14.61 -4.82
C ALA A 394 11.00 -14.95 -3.52
N ARG A 395 12.14 -15.65 -3.62
CA ARG A 395 13.03 -15.90 -2.47
C ARG A 395 13.48 -14.58 -1.84
N TYR A 396 13.88 -13.60 -2.64
CA TYR A 396 14.32 -12.28 -2.16
C TYR A 396 13.19 -11.54 -1.44
N SER A 397 11.98 -11.53 -1.99
CA SER A 397 10.82 -10.91 -1.35
C SER A 397 10.48 -11.55 0.00
N VAL A 398 10.59 -12.88 0.13
CA VAL A 398 10.39 -13.59 1.41
C VAL A 398 11.51 -13.22 2.39
N ILE A 399 12.78 -13.29 1.97
CA ILE A 399 13.92 -12.93 2.81
C ILE A 399 13.87 -11.46 3.24
N ALA A 400 13.39 -10.56 2.38
CA ALA A 400 13.20 -9.16 2.72
C ALA A 400 12.19 -8.98 3.87
N ASP A 401 11.08 -9.71 3.88
CA ASP A 401 10.14 -9.69 5.00
C ASP A 401 10.79 -10.20 6.31
N PHE A 402 11.68 -11.19 6.22
CA PHE A 402 12.51 -11.62 7.36
C PHE A 402 13.52 -10.55 7.79
N ILE A 403 14.19 -9.87 6.86
CA ILE A 403 15.09 -8.76 7.15
C ILE A 403 14.34 -7.67 7.93
N ILE A 404 13.12 -7.29 7.51
CA ILE A 404 12.28 -6.33 8.24
C ILE A 404 12.00 -6.81 9.67
N SER A 405 11.73 -8.09 9.86
CA SER A 405 11.47 -8.63 11.21
C SER A 405 12.66 -8.47 12.15
N VAL A 406 13.89 -8.57 11.62
CA VAL A 406 15.14 -8.38 12.37
C VAL A 406 15.42 -6.88 12.60
N ILE A 407 15.09 -6.02 11.64
CA ILE A 407 15.21 -4.55 11.73
C ILE A 407 14.36 -3.95 12.86
N ASN A 408 13.35 -4.66 13.37
CA ASN A 408 12.54 -4.19 14.51
C ASN A 408 13.37 -3.89 15.77
N ARG A 409 14.62 -4.37 15.85
CA ARG A 409 15.61 -3.94 16.84
C ARG A 409 16.35 -2.70 16.33
N ILE A 410 16.07 -1.55 16.91
CA ILE A 410 16.68 -0.29 16.49
C ILE A 410 18.21 -0.23 16.67
N ASP A 411 18.75 -0.99 17.63
CA ASP A 411 20.18 -1.00 17.93
C ASP A 411 20.97 -1.98 17.07
N ILE A 412 20.31 -2.80 16.25
CA ILE A 412 20.97 -3.82 15.45
C ILE A 412 21.80 -3.17 14.34
N ASN A 413 23.08 -3.51 14.27
CA ASN A 413 23.95 -3.08 13.17
C ASN A 413 23.86 -4.08 11.98
N PRO A 414 24.31 -3.72 10.76
CA PRO A 414 24.22 -4.62 9.61
C PRO A 414 24.89 -5.98 9.82
N SER A 415 26.06 -6.04 10.47
CA SER A 415 26.80 -7.28 10.71
C SER A 415 26.13 -8.15 11.78
N GLU A 416 25.61 -7.54 12.85
CA GLU A 416 24.78 -8.24 13.85
C GLU A 416 23.49 -8.76 13.21
N ALA A 417 22.83 -7.96 12.37
CA ALA A 417 21.63 -8.38 11.66
C ALA A 417 21.95 -9.52 10.69
N GLU A 418 23.05 -9.44 9.96
CA GLU A 418 23.51 -10.52 9.09
C GLU A 418 23.83 -11.79 9.90
N THR A 419 24.42 -11.65 11.09
CA THR A 419 24.70 -12.78 12.00
C THR A 419 23.40 -13.42 12.53
N GLU A 420 22.45 -12.61 13.00
CA GLU A 420 21.14 -13.09 13.46
C GLU A 420 20.35 -13.72 12.32
N LEU A 421 20.37 -13.10 11.14
CA LEU A 421 19.78 -13.66 9.94
C LEU A 421 20.50 -14.94 9.53
N SER A 422 21.83 -15.03 9.64
CA SER A 422 22.62 -16.20 9.24
C SER A 422 22.32 -17.45 10.07
N LYS A 423 21.83 -17.29 11.30
CA LYS A 423 21.27 -18.39 12.09
C LYS A 423 20.06 -19.02 11.39
N ILE A 424 19.33 -18.23 10.60
CA ILE A 424 18.04 -18.57 9.99
C ILE A 424 18.13 -18.78 8.48
N ILE A 425 18.98 -18.05 7.77
CA ILE A 425 19.14 -18.11 6.32
C ILE A 425 20.62 -18.33 5.98
N THR A 426 20.92 -19.27 5.10
CA THR A 426 22.27 -19.36 4.54
C THR A 426 22.37 -18.38 3.37
N PHE A 427 23.15 -17.32 3.55
CA PHE A 427 23.56 -16.49 2.43
C PHE A 427 24.53 -17.30 1.56
N LYS A 428 24.18 -17.52 0.30
CA LYS A 428 25.00 -18.28 -0.67
C LYS A 428 26.24 -17.51 -1.09
N TYR A 429 26.19 -16.17 -1.01
CA TYR A 429 27.26 -15.30 -1.45
C TYR A 429 27.49 -14.18 -0.43
N GLU A 430 28.75 -13.79 -0.28
CA GLU A 430 29.10 -12.59 0.48
C GLU A 430 28.35 -11.38 -0.08
N GLY A 431 27.73 -10.60 0.81
CA GLY A 431 26.94 -9.43 0.42
C GLY A 431 25.54 -9.72 -0.16
N GLU A 432 25.07 -10.98 -0.17
CA GLU A 432 23.71 -11.32 -0.64
C GLU A 432 22.63 -10.54 0.13
N MET A 433 22.80 -10.32 1.44
CA MET A 433 21.90 -9.46 2.23
C MET A 433 21.78 -8.04 1.65
N SER A 434 22.91 -7.46 1.22
CA SER A 434 22.95 -6.13 0.62
C SER A 434 22.33 -6.10 -0.78
N VAL A 435 22.45 -7.20 -1.53
CA VAL A 435 21.78 -7.36 -2.83
C VAL A 435 20.26 -7.46 -2.65
N ILE A 436 19.81 -8.26 -1.68
CA ILE A 436 18.38 -8.41 -1.36
C ILE A 436 17.78 -7.07 -0.92
N CYS A 437 18.44 -6.34 -0.01
CA CYS A 437 17.96 -5.03 0.42
C CYS A 437 17.84 -4.05 -0.76
N ARG A 438 18.84 -4.01 -1.64
CA ARG A 438 18.80 -3.14 -2.84
C ARG A 438 17.71 -3.55 -3.83
N SER A 439 17.50 -4.85 -4.03
CA SER A 439 16.47 -5.40 -4.91
C SER A 439 15.06 -5.09 -4.39
N GLU A 440 14.81 -5.40 -3.11
CA GLU A 440 13.45 -5.39 -2.54
C GLU A 440 13.07 -4.04 -1.93
N PHE A 441 14.02 -3.29 -1.38
CA PHE A 441 13.77 -1.99 -0.74
C PHE A 441 14.27 -0.80 -1.54
N GLY A 442 15.05 -1.01 -2.61
CA GLY A 442 15.70 0.07 -3.35
C GLY A 442 16.84 0.75 -2.58
N MET A 443 17.24 0.21 -1.42
CA MET A 443 18.25 0.80 -0.54
C MET A 443 18.95 -0.26 0.30
N ASP A 444 20.10 0.08 0.90
CA ASP A 444 20.80 -0.83 1.80
C ASP A 444 20.05 -1.04 3.14
N PHE A 445 20.45 -2.07 3.88
CA PHE A 445 19.88 -2.40 5.19
C PHE A 445 19.89 -1.23 6.17
N ARG A 446 21.00 -0.48 6.22
CA ARG A 446 21.18 0.62 7.18
C ARG A 446 20.19 1.75 6.89
N ARG A 447 20.02 2.11 5.62
CA ARG A 447 19.02 3.07 5.16
C ARG A 447 17.60 2.59 5.45
N LYS A 448 17.29 1.32 5.18
CA LYS A 448 15.94 0.77 5.46
C LYS A 448 15.61 0.77 6.95
N ARG A 449 16.56 0.40 7.80
CA ARG A 449 16.44 0.52 9.26
C ARG A 449 16.20 1.97 9.67
N ASP A 450 17.01 2.89 9.15
CA ASP A 450 16.90 4.30 9.50
C ASP A 450 15.55 4.92 9.06
N GLU A 451 15.00 4.48 7.92
CA GLU A 451 13.66 4.83 7.41
C GLU A 451 12.56 4.37 8.38
N ILE A 452 12.61 3.11 8.85
CA ILE A 452 11.62 2.54 9.77
C ILE A 452 11.54 3.32 11.08
N PHE A 453 12.68 3.77 11.61
CA PHE A 453 12.73 4.49 12.88
C PHE A 453 12.63 6.01 12.76
N LYS A 454 12.60 6.55 11.53
CA LYS A 454 12.62 7.99 11.27
C LYS A 454 11.56 8.76 12.03
N LEU A 455 10.29 8.39 11.86
CA LEU A 455 9.17 9.08 12.50
C LEU A 455 9.27 9.06 14.04
N LYS A 456 9.78 7.97 14.61
CA LYS A 456 9.94 7.85 16.07
C LYS A 456 11.07 8.76 16.56
N VAL A 457 12.19 8.84 15.82
CA VAL A 457 13.30 9.74 16.14
C VAL A 457 12.85 11.21 16.03
N GLU A 458 12.17 11.57 14.94
CA GLU A 458 11.66 12.93 14.71
C GLU A 458 10.68 13.36 15.80
N SER A 459 9.72 12.50 16.15
CA SER A 459 8.76 12.75 17.22
C SER A 459 9.44 12.97 18.57
N LEU A 460 10.42 12.13 18.92
CA LEU A 460 11.17 12.28 20.18
C LEU A 460 12.06 13.52 20.17
N ALA A 461 12.64 13.89 19.02
CA ALA A 461 13.41 15.12 18.89
C ALA A 461 12.54 16.36 19.14
N LEU A 462 11.34 16.40 18.55
CA LEU A 462 10.39 17.48 18.81
C LEU A 462 9.94 17.53 20.27
N LYS A 463 9.70 16.37 20.89
CA LYS A 463 9.32 16.26 22.31
C LYS A 463 10.41 16.79 23.25
N TYR A 464 11.68 16.53 22.95
CA TYR A 464 12.82 16.89 23.81
C TYR A 464 13.62 18.08 23.26
N ASN A 465 12.95 19.01 22.59
CA ASN A 465 13.58 20.09 21.83
C ASN A 465 14.43 21.10 22.66
N LEU A 466 14.20 21.18 23.98
CA LEU A 466 14.97 22.03 24.91
C LEU A 466 16.06 21.26 25.68
N GLU A 467 16.17 19.94 25.50
CA GLU A 467 17.06 19.09 26.29
C GLU A 467 18.52 19.23 25.83
N PRO A 468 19.47 19.59 26.72
CA PRO A 468 20.88 19.71 26.37
C PRO A 468 21.50 18.41 25.86
N ASN A 469 21.01 17.28 26.38
CA ASN A 469 21.41 15.92 25.99
C ASN A 469 20.29 15.25 25.20
N ILE A 470 19.75 15.96 24.20
CA ILE A 470 18.63 15.46 23.38
C ILE A 470 18.88 14.06 22.81
N GLN A 471 20.11 13.75 22.38
CA GLN A 471 20.48 12.43 21.88
C GLN A 471 20.29 11.31 22.92
N LEU A 472 20.54 11.59 24.20
CA LEU A 472 20.33 10.64 25.29
C LEU A 472 18.84 10.47 25.56
N LYS A 473 18.08 11.57 25.58
CA LYS A 473 16.62 11.51 25.80
C LYS A 473 15.90 10.81 24.65
N ILE A 474 16.34 11.01 23.42
CA ILE A 474 15.89 10.23 22.26
C ILE A 474 16.28 8.75 22.45
N ALA A 475 17.53 8.45 22.85
CA ALA A 475 17.95 7.06 23.05
C ALA A 475 17.10 6.33 24.11
N ILE A 476 16.82 6.99 25.23
CA ILE A 476 15.91 6.48 26.28
C ILE A 476 14.49 6.31 25.73
N GLY A 477 13.96 7.31 25.02
CA GLY A 477 12.62 7.25 24.42
C GLY A 477 12.46 6.17 23.33
N LEU A 478 13.56 5.77 22.71
CA LEU A 478 13.63 4.65 21.78
C LEU A 478 13.73 3.29 22.49
N GLY A 479 13.99 3.28 23.80
CA GLY A 479 14.24 2.08 24.59
C GLY A 479 15.65 1.50 24.40
N LEU A 480 16.61 2.32 23.93
CA LEU A 480 18.00 1.88 23.71
C LEU A 480 18.79 1.74 25.00
N CYS A 481 18.44 2.52 26.03
CA CYS A 481 19.00 2.52 27.37
C CYS A 481 17.97 3.08 28.36
N ARG A 482 18.23 2.91 29.65
CA ARG A 482 17.48 3.50 30.77
C ARG A 482 18.26 4.65 31.41
N GLU A 483 17.61 5.43 32.27
CA GLU A 483 18.25 6.55 32.96
C GLU A 483 19.31 6.08 33.97
N ASP A 484 19.05 4.94 34.61
CA ASP A 484 19.90 4.27 35.60
C ASP A 484 20.99 3.38 34.99
N ASP A 485 21.01 3.19 33.67
CA ASP A 485 22.07 2.42 33.01
C ASP A 485 23.46 3.04 33.26
N PRO A 486 24.53 2.21 33.27
CA PRO A 486 25.92 2.68 33.33
C PRO A 486 26.23 3.75 32.27
N ILE A 487 27.09 4.71 32.64
CA ILE A 487 27.48 5.84 31.77
C ILE A 487 27.98 5.35 30.41
N SER A 488 28.79 4.29 30.37
CA SER A 488 29.31 3.71 29.13
C SER A 488 28.21 3.25 28.17
N ILE A 489 27.11 2.69 28.67
CA ILE A 489 25.96 2.28 27.86
C ILE A 489 25.23 3.50 27.33
N LYS A 490 24.94 4.47 28.21
CA LYS A 490 24.26 5.73 27.84
C LYS A 490 25.02 6.50 26.77
N ASP A 491 26.35 6.57 26.88
CA ASP A 491 27.21 7.25 25.91
C ASP A 491 27.20 6.53 24.56
N LYS A 492 27.33 5.20 24.56
CA LYS A 492 27.28 4.39 23.33
C LYS A 492 25.94 4.57 22.59
N LYS A 493 24.81 4.54 23.30
CA LYS A 493 23.47 4.67 22.70
C LYS A 493 23.17 6.12 22.27
N SER A 494 23.63 7.11 23.05
CA SER A 494 23.57 8.52 22.66
C SER A 494 24.39 8.80 21.39
N HIS A 495 25.57 8.18 21.28
CA HIS A 495 26.42 8.29 20.09
C HIS A 495 25.74 7.70 18.85
N TRP A 496 25.01 6.60 18.99
CA TRP A 496 24.21 6.04 17.89
C TRP A 496 23.18 7.05 17.37
N VAL A 497 22.43 7.73 18.26
CA VAL A 497 21.45 8.76 17.86
C VAL A 497 22.15 9.96 17.19
N ALA A 498 23.34 10.32 17.69
CA ALA A 498 24.14 11.36 17.06
C ALA A 498 24.56 11.00 15.63
N GLN A 499 25.09 9.79 15.43
CA GLN A 499 25.44 9.28 14.11
C GLN A 499 24.22 9.17 13.19
N TYR A 500 23.06 8.74 13.72
CA TYR A 500 21.80 8.70 12.98
C TYR A 500 21.43 10.09 12.44
N THR A 501 21.49 11.11 13.29
CA THR A 501 21.12 12.48 12.92
C THR A 501 22.07 13.03 11.85
N VAL A 502 23.38 12.89 12.06
CA VAL A 502 24.40 13.37 11.11
C VAL A 502 24.25 12.68 9.76
N ARG A 503 24.05 11.36 9.74
CA ARG A 503 23.93 10.58 8.51
C ARG A 503 22.67 10.92 7.70
N ASN A 504 21.53 11.12 8.37
CA ASN A 504 20.24 11.31 7.69
C ASN A 504 19.91 12.78 7.40
N TYR A 505 20.46 13.73 8.16
CA TYR A 505 20.13 15.15 8.07
C TYR A 505 21.34 16.08 7.89
N GLY A 506 22.58 15.58 8.04
CA GLY A 506 23.79 16.40 7.92
C GLY A 506 23.98 17.41 9.05
N ILE A 507 23.25 17.27 10.16
CA ILE A 507 23.22 18.25 11.28
C ILE A 507 23.47 17.57 12.63
N ARG A 508 23.71 18.39 13.65
CA ARG A 508 23.85 17.91 15.04
C ARG A 508 22.47 17.57 15.63
N PRO A 509 22.37 16.61 16.58
CA PRO A 509 21.11 16.25 17.25
C PRO A 509 20.34 17.44 17.84
N THR A 510 21.04 18.40 18.43
CA THR A 510 20.44 19.62 19.01
C THR A 510 19.83 20.57 17.98
N GLN A 511 20.16 20.40 16.70
CA GLN A 511 19.60 21.20 15.60
C GLN A 511 18.42 20.50 14.94
N LEU A 512 18.23 19.19 15.19
CA LEU A 512 17.16 18.41 14.59
C LEU A 512 15.76 18.98 14.88
N PRO A 513 15.40 19.41 16.10
CA PRO A 513 14.06 19.95 16.35
C PRO A 513 13.75 21.19 15.50
N TYR A 514 14.70 22.12 15.41
CA TYR A 514 14.58 23.33 14.56
C TYR A 514 14.50 22.98 13.07
N HIS A 515 15.24 21.96 12.65
CA HIS A 515 15.21 21.50 11.26
C HIS A 515 13.86 20.86 10.88
N LEU A 516 13.21 20.19 11.84
CA LEU A 516 11.89 19.58 11.67
C LEU A 516 10.75 20.60 11.78
N ASP A 517 10.87 21.59 12.66
CA ASP A 517 9.91 22.69 12.81
C ASP A 517 10.65 24.01 13.08
N SER A 518 10.62 24.90 12.09
CA SER A 518 11.28 26.21 12.16
C SER A 518 10.64 27.17 13.17
N LYS A 519 9.44 26.85 13.70
CA LYS A 519 8.80 27.61 14.79
C LYS A 519 9.45 27.33 16.14
N ILE A 520 10.10 26.18 16.30
CA ILE A 520 10.84 25.86 17.53
C ILE A 520 12.10 26.73 17.54
N PRO A 521 12.43 27.44 18.63
CA PRO A 521 13.65 28.23 18.69
C PRO A 521 14.88 27.33 18.55
N LYS A 522 15.85 27.77 17.74
CA LYS A 522 17.12 27.06 17.58
C LYS A 522 17.77 26.88 18.95
N TYR A 523 18.12 25.64 19.31
CA TYR A 523 18.77 25.35 20.57
C TYR A 523 20.04 26.20 20.73
N LYS A 524 20.08 27.01 21.79
CA LYS A 524 21.24 27.82 22.17
C LYS A 524 21.97 27.11 23.29
N SER A 525 23.26 26.81 23.09
CA SER A 525 24.10 26.28 24.17
C SER A 525 24.15 27.25 25.35
N LEU A 526 24.37 26.76 26.57
CA LEU A 526 24.55 27.62 27.75
C LEU A 526 25.60 28.73 27.51
N LYS A 527 26.69 28.38 26.83
CA LYS A 527 27.72 29.37 26.44
C LYS A 527 27.13 30.49 25.57
N GLN A 528 26.33 30.16 24.56
CA GLN A 528 25.67 31.16 23.70
C GLN A 528 24.64 31.99 24.46
N GLN A 529 23.84 31.36 25.33
CA GLN A 529 22.88 32.07 26.16
C GLN A 529 23.58 33.08 27.09
N ILE A 530 24.69 32.68 27.72
CA ILE A 530 25.52 33.58 28.54
C ILE A 530 26.09 34.71 27.70
N ILE A 531 26.61 34.42 26.51
CA ILE A 531 27.17 35.45 25.60
C ILE A 531 26.10 36.48 25.24
N GLU A 532 24.89 36.06 24.88
CA GLU A 532 23.77 36.96 24.56
C GLU A 532 23.35 37.80 25.78
N PHE A 533 23.30 37.18 26.97
CA PHE A 533 23.04 37.92 28.21
C PHE A 533 24.13 38.99 28.47
N MET A 534 25.40 38.64 28.25
CA MET A 534 26.54 39.53 28.47
C MET A 534 26.60 40.68 27.47
N VAL A 535 26.13 40.50 26.23
CA VAL A 535 26.01 41.61 25.25
C VAL A 535 25.11 42.71 25.79
N ASN A 536 24.00 42.33 26.43
CA ASN A 536 23.05 43.28 27.02
C ASN A 536 23.46 43.74 28.43
N ASN A 537 24.32 42.99 29.11
CA ASN A 537 24.77 43.28 30.46
C ASN A 537 26.30 43.16 30.59
N PRO A 538 27.09 44.02 29.92
CA PRO A 538 28.54 43.83 29.78
C PRO A 538 29.30 43.79 31.11
N ILE A 539 28.75 44.45 32.13
CA ILE A 539 29.33 44.58 33.47
C ILE A 539 28.88 43.49 34.45
N ALA A 540 27.92 42.62 34.07
CA ALA A 540 27.35 41.61 34.98
C ALA A 540 28.39 40.66 35.58
N ARG A 541 28.19 40.27 36.83
CA ARG A 541 29.04 39.33 37.57
C ARG A 541 28.65 37.88 37.25
N PRO A 542 29.59 36.91 37.36
CA PRO A 542 29.25 35.49 37.25
C PRO A 542 28.08 35.06 38.16
N LEU A 543 27.98 35.61 39.37
CA LEU A 543 26.85 35.36 40.29
C LEU A 543 25.53 35.97 39.81
N GLU A 544 25.56 37.13 39.15
CA GLU A 544 24.37 37.76 38.57
C GLU A 544 23.90 37.01 37.32
N VAL A 545 24.85 36.55 36.51
CA VAL A 545 24.59 35.64 35.39
C VAL A 545 24.04 34.31 35.92
N LEU A 546 24.59 33.75 37.00
CA LEU A 546 24.10 32.52 37.63
C LEU A 546 22.64 32.64 38.08
N LYS A 547 22.24 33.77 38.68
CA LYS A 547 20.83 34.03 39.05
C LYS A 547 19.88 33.99 37.85
N HIS A 548 20.38 34.27 36.64
CA HIS A 548 19.58 34.24 35.42
C HIS A 548 19.54 32.86 34.74
N PHE A 549 20.48 31.97 35.08
CA PHE A 549 20.62 30.63 34.49
C PHE A 549 20.61 29.57 35.60
N GLU A 550 19.49 29.46 36.31
CA GLU A 550 19.30 28.57 37.47
C GLU A 550 19.78 27.13 37.22
N GLY A 551 20.37 26.52 38.26
CA GLY A 551 20.81 25.12 38.23
C GLY A 551 22.12 24.82 37.49
N LYS A 552 22.95 25.84 37.20
CA LYS A 552 24.26 25.68 36.53
C LYS A 552 25.46 25.88 37.47
N ASN A 553 26.59 25.25 37.17
CA ASN A 553 27.82 25.40 37.96
C ASN A 553 28.44 26.79 37.76
N ILE A 554 28.65 27.52 38.87
CA ILE A 554 29.29 28.84 38.91
C ILE A 554 30.67 28.87 38.24
N GLN A 555 31.43 27.77 38.26
CA GLN A 555 32.73 27.66 37.61
C GLN A 555 32.61 27.74 36.08
N THR A 556 31.63 27.04 35.50
CA THR A 556 31.38 27.07 34.05
C THR A 556 30.92 28.45 33.60
N ILE A 557 29.97 29.06 34.34
CA ILE A 557 29.51 30.41 34.07
C ILE A 557 30.67 31.41 34.22
N GLY A 558 31.43 31.31 35.30
CA GLY A 558 32.59 32.16 35.57
C GLY A 558 33.64 32.09 34.47
N GLY A 559 33.95 30.90 33.97
CA GLY A 559 34.86 30.70 32.84
C GLY A 559 34.38 31.38 31.56
N VAL A 560 33.10 31.20 31.21
CA VAL A 560 32.50 31.82 30.00
C VAL A 560 32.47 33.34 30.12
N VAL A 561 32.01 33.86 31.26
CA VAL A 561 31.93 35.31 31.52
C VAL A 561 33.31 35.96 31.49
N LYS A 562 34.31 35.35 32.15
CA LYS A 562 35.69 35.86 32.17
C LYS A 562 36.27 35.92 30.76
N ASN A 563 36.10 34.86 29.97
CA ASN A 563 36.59 34.81 28.60
C ASN A 563 35.86 35.82 27.70
N TRP A 564 34.54 35.96 27.85
CA TRP A 564 33.76 36.96 27.12
C TRP A 564 34.24 38.38 27.43
N LYS A 565 34.42 38.73 28.71
CA LYS A 565 34.90 40.06 29.12
C LYS A 565 36.29 40.37 28.58
N LYS A 566 37.20 39.38 28.59
CA LYS A 566 38.56 39.52 28.02
C LYS A 566 38.51 39.92 26.54
N ASN A 567 37.58 39.33 25.77
CA ASN A 567 37.48 39.54 24.33
C ASN A 567 36.61 40.75 23.94
N ASN A 568 35.89 41.36 24.90
CA ASN A 568 34.92 42.44 24.63
C ASN A 568 35.21 43.70 25.46
N LYS A 569 36.48 44.00 25.74
CA LYS A 569 36.92 45.17 26.53
C LYS A 569 36.31 46.49 26.01
N GLY A 570 36.20 46.67 24.69
CA GLY A 570 35.63 47.88 24.09
C GLY A 570 34.15 48.10 24.43
N LEU A 571 33.33 47.04 24.43
CA LEU A 571 31.92 47.13 24.83
C LEU A 571 31.78 47.47 26.32
N ILE A 572 32.65 46.89 27.17
CA ILE A 572 32.68 47.20 28.60
C ILE A 572 33.05 48.66 28.82
N LEU A 573 34.06 49.16 28.11
CA LEU A 573 34.50 50.55 28.17
C LEU A 573 33.36 51.50 27.80
N GLY A 574 32.71 51.31 26.64
CA GLY A 574 31.60 52.17 26.20
C GLY A 574 30.42 52.19 27.18
N PHE A 575 30.02 51.02 27.70
CA PHE A 575 28.94 50.92 28.69
C PHE A 575 29.31 51.61 30.00
N SER A 576 30.57 51.48 30.43
CA SER A 576 31.03 52.03 31.71
C SER A 576 31.23 53.55 31.66
N ILE A 577 31.68 54.12 30.54
CA ILE A 577 31.75 55.57 30.32
C ILE A 577 30.35 56.19 30.47
N THR A 578 29.35 55.55 29.86
CA THR A 578 27.93 55.97 30.00
C THR A 578 27.48 55.93 31.47
N LEU A 579 27.91 54.90 32.21
CA LEU A 579 27.63 54.77 33.64
C LEU A 579 28.32 55.87 34.46
N VAL A 580 29.60 56.17 34.19
CA VAL A 580 30.37 57.25 34.84
C VAL A 580 29.66 58.59 34.65
N ALA A 581 29.30 58.93 33.41
CA ALA A 581 28.56 60.16 33.09
C ALA A 581 27.23 60.23 33.85
N LYS A 582 26.48 59.12 33.91
CA LYS A 582 25.22 59.04 34.66
C LYS A 582 25.42 59.27 36.17
N TYR A 583 26.44 58.66 36.77
CA TYR A 583 26.74 58.85 38.21
C TYR A 583 27.21 60.26 38.52
N ILE A 584 28.02 60.86 37.65
CA ILE A 584 28.49 62.24 37.79
C ILE A 584 27.32 63.23 37.71
N LYS A 585 26.44 63.06 36.73
CA LYS A 585 25.20 63.85 36.63
C LYS A 585 24.32 63.69 37.87
N TYR A 586 24.13 62.44 38.35
CA TYR A 586 23.34 62.16 39.54
C TYR A 586 23.91 62.81 40.81
N LYS A 587 25.24 62.86 40.94
CA LYS A 587 25.95 63.48 42.06
C LYS A 587 26.23 64.98 41.85
N ASN A 588 25.73 65.57 40.77
CA ASN A 588 25.97 66.97 40.39
C ASN A 588 27.46 67.35 40.37
N LEU A 589 28.30 66.45 39.86
CA LEU A 589 29.75 66.64 39.77
C LEU A 589 30.12 67.36 38.47
N GLY A 590 31.14 68.21 38.50
CA GLY A 590 31.55 69.03 37.35
C GLY A 590 32.18 68.23 36.22
N ARG A 591 32.11 68.77 34.99
CA ARG A 591 32.65 68.15 33.75
C ARG A 591 34.11 67.72 33.83
N GLN A 592 34.92 68.43 34.63
CA GLN A 592 36.33 68.08 34.84
C GLN A 592 36.49 66.73 35.55
N VAL A 593 35.61 66.40 36.51
CA VAL A 593 35.59 65.10 37.20
C VAL A 593 35.19 64.00 36.21
N GLU A 594 34.31 64.28 35.26
CA GLU A 594 33.89 63.33 34.22
C GLU A 594 35.02 62.93 33.30
N ILE A 595 35.76 63.92 32.80
CA ILE A 595 36.92 63.69 31.92
C ILE A 595 37.97 62.85 32.66
N LEU A 596 38.28 63.20 33.91
CA LEU A 596 39.28 62.48 34.70
C LEU A 596 38.84 61.08 35.10
N ALA A 597 37.59 60.89 35.54
CA ALA A 597 37.06 59.57 35.90
C ALA A 597 37.03 58.65 34.69
N THR A 598 36.64 59.19 33.53
CA THR A 598 36.66 58.46 32.25
C THR A 598 38.08 58.06 31.85
N LYS A 599 39.06 58.97 31.99
CA LYS A 599 40.47 58.68 31.70
C LYS A 599 41.04 57.61 32.64
N LEU A 600 40.84 57.75 33.95
CA LEU A 600 41.29 56.76 34.95
C LEU A 600 40.70 55.38 34.69
N PHE A 601 39.43 55.33 34.27
CA PHE A 601 38.77 54.07 33.94
C PHE A 601 39.31 53.47 32.63
N HIS A 602 39.57 54.30 31.62
CA HIS A 602 40.21 53.89 30.37
C HIS A 602 41.60 53.28 30.63
N ASP A 603 42.40 53.93 31.47
CA ASP A 603 43.75 53.48 31.83
C ASP A 603 43.68 52.13 32.57
N TYR A 604 42.73 51.95 33.48
CA TYR A 604 42.50 50.68 34.17
C TYR A 604 42.16 49.52 33.21
N ILE A 605 41.27 49.73 32.23
CA ILE A 605 40.87 48.70 31.26
C ILE A 605 42.01 48.34 30.30
N SER A 606 42.88 49.31 30.03
CA SER A 606 44.03 49.17 29.12
C SER A 606 45.17 48.35 29.71
N ILE A 607 45.14 48.04 31.01
CA ILE A 607 46.08 47.11 31.65
C ILE A 607 45.98 45.74 30.96
N GLU A 608 47.13 45.09 30.77
CA GLU A 608 47.25 43.81 30.06
C GLU A 608 46.40 42.71 30.70
N SER A 609 46.33 42.69 32.04
CA SER A 609 45.50 41.79 32.85
C SER A 609 44.72 42.54 33.95
N PRO A 610 43.67 43.30 33.62
CA PRO A 610 42.84 43.93 34.64
C PRO A 610 42.13 42.85 35.45
N ALA A 611 41.84 43.12 36.72
CA ALA A 611 41.03 42.22 37.54
C ALA A 611 39.56 42.26 37.08
N LEU A 612 39.26 41.66 35.92
CA LEU A 612 37.93 41.66 35.27
C LEU A 612 36.81 41.01 36.12
N ASN A 613 37.21 40.35 37.21
CA ASN A 613 36.35 39.71 38.20
C ASN A 613 35.94 40.65 39.36
N MET A 614 36.53 41.85 39.45
CA MET A 614 36.19 42.83 40.49
C MET A 614 34.84 43.51 40.21
N GLU A 615 34.27 44.10 41.25
CA GLU A 615 33.01 44.83 41.17
C GLU A 615 33.21 46.10 40.33
N TRP A 616 32.75 46.07 39.07
CA TRP A 616 32.87 47.20 38.14
C TRP A 616 32.23 48.49 38.68
N LYS A 617 31.17 48.39 39.49
CA LYS A 617 30.61 49.52 40.22
C LYS A 617 31.61 50.11 41.22
N GLY A 618 32.34 49.26 41.94
CA GLY A 618 33.42 49.66 42.84
C GLY A 618 34.60 50.29 42.11
N ILE A 619 34.99 49.75 40.95
CA ILE A 619 36.03 50.35 40.09
C ILE A 619 35.60 51.72 39.59
N ILE A 620 34.38 51.83 39.06
CA ILE A 620 33.80 53.10 38.60
C ILE A 620 33.73 54.11 39.74
N ALA A 621 33.24 53.69 40.92
CA ALA A 621 33.20 54.53 42.12
C ALA A 621 34.61 54.97 42.55
N GLY A 622 35.60 54.08 42.50
CA GLY A 622 37.00 54.38 42.76
C GLY A 622 37.58 55.40 41.78
N CYS A 623 37.31 55.25 40.48
CA CYS A 623 37.73 56.21 39.45
C CYS A 623 37.08 57.59 39.66
N ILE A 624 35.78 57.64 39.99
CA ILE A 624 35.07 58.89 40.31
C ILE A 624 35.66 59.53 41.58
N TYR A 625 35.88 58.74 42.62
CA TYR A 625 36.47 59.20 43.88
C TYR A 625 37.87 59.81 43.65
N LEU A 626 38.73 59.10 42.92
CA LEU A 626 40.06 59.59 42.55
C LEU A 626 39.99 60.86 41.70
N ALA A 627 39.08 60.92 40.72
CA ALA A 627 38.88 62.09 39.88
C ALA A 627 38.42 63.32 40.69
N CYS A 628 37.55 63.13 41.68
CA CYS A 628 37.14 64.20 42.60
C CYS A 628 38.33 64.72 43.42
N ARG A 629 39.17 63.82 43.96
CA ARG A 629 40.39 64.17 44.71
C ARG A 629 41.38 64.95 43.84
N MET A 630 41.62 64.48 42.61
CA MET A 630 42.50 65.15 41.65
C MET A 630 41.99 66.52 41.22
N SER A 631 40.66 66.71 41.20
CA SER A 631 40.00 67.98 40.85
C SER A 631 39.82 68.94 42.04
N LYS A 632 40.33 68.59 43.24
CA LYS A 632 40.12 69.34 44.50
C LYS A 632 38.63 69.59 44.84
N VAL A 633 37.71 68.77 44.35
CA VAL A 633 36.29 68.83 44.72
C VAL A 633 36.14 68.24 46.12
N ARG A 634 35.49 68.96 47.06
CA ARG A 634 35.19 68.42 48.40
C ARG A 634 34.23 67.25 48.25
N ILE A 635 34.68 66.07 48.68
CA ILE A 635 33.86 64.85 48.78
C ILE A 635 33.28 64.85 50.20
N SER A 636 31.97 65.06 50.33
CA SER A 636 31.25 64.90 51.61
C SER A 636 30.86 63.45 51.83
#